data_AF-A0A167E0D7-F1
#
_entry.id   AF-A0A167E0D7-F1
#
_cell.length_a   1.000
_cell.length_b   1.000
_cell.length_c   1.000
_cell.angle_alpha   90.00
_cell.angle_beta   90.00
_cell.angle_gamma   90.00
#
_symmetry.space_group_name_H-M   'P 1'
#
loop_
_entity.id
_entity.type
_entity.pdbx_description
1 polymer ?
#
loop_
_entity_poly.entity_id
_entity_poly.type
_entity_poly.pdbx_seq_one_letter_code
_entity_poly.pdbx_strand_id
1 'polypeptide(L)'
;MSRIRSNNGSIISSYSNITHLDDSASRSSSISEVGPSWRQLSARITDSALYPYILRLAILTYRVQPRFLTGADLNPLSRSRSPDSNLSVPGQLHKTHSRSTSDGGSRLNNGSYDLGQSSLSSARSPSFSQKLPKGVPKLLVSKFKDMAQPGTLTDNPLLKRCYLVFYLDLSDPTTLRQIKETRQAEDLVMRFISCSAKELSKAGVPHSQLNSLIDKHCAAFVNLLIQTIKDSSSHSSSSHQALIKQLESYESSLNSSRGEVLQPRITASANSTNMLGGNEQRNTVAASFELDDMALAKDISSLLLISKSEIQRDIDRMKSEATEGLAIDELKSIQLALRGYDRHPVYQAIDFTSDSEYQRWKESEVEAIHKQIAIFENAARFDASTPRKDASIPDPTKGLYFIPSDTKSFYRHLLKRCLERDFTASGNERLANPESITILMSKSSIDILTKAANLWRIPSVTRAVILLDVSEEMLKEGLFTLANLDEAFNLAKHVVESDKKGTLAWSPHTWPYCDKVHFVTVLSEFQKSIMHRIEEALRQIYDDSPPKIRPYLEALDKYILAYTALGQEQQKHGDPASTFTGLEPSAKQIKRLKKTIIAAAEEKYGSLIDIIPRDHTLDPLHIVDLADKVIGTAKRLQKRYKSPLFGKISVPVISAEQHLTMFSLDSQSMFAHMMTIFNARQEEPSFEDMILLYKKMTEIRDLFVQVSELQFGFDIEGSFYPFVVKWAESSAQLAQTWVEPAIQSDKFLPVDEETGILNSISVVDIFQSFRSALDMVNGLRWRDEVQIAKILTILMKGVSTATCQYADRLLFLFLEDLKTNELSPPQIRSRQDKWINMAKTAVNGKEKVIPYNFLKETCVRLNNIELAQIELDKIESEVNSEQVYQILSLSERTQKKPNSFLFNVKIIQAEGLKACDMNGLSDPYVTLVDQTSRKQIGKTRTIYEDLNPVWNEVFEVATSGSKLLVATVWDENSLQNHDICGRAFIRLDPSAFQDFVTQVSGVEGTICSVINY
;
A
#
# COMPACT_ATOMS: atom_id res chain seq x y z
N MET A 1 40.82 30.86 17.79
CA MET A 1 41.87 31.38 16.88
C MET A 1 42.86 30.25 16.57
N SER A 2 43.77 30.48 15.61
CA SER A 2 44.78 29.56 15.01
C SER A 2 44.30 28.67 13.84
N ARG A 3 45.00 28.85 12.70
CA ARG A 3 45.14 27.91 11.58
C ARG A 3 46.49 27.16 11.83
N ILE A 4 46.96 26.16 11.08
CA ILE A 4 47.44 26.23 9.69
C ILE A 4 47.68 24.82 9.13
N ARG A 5 47.17 24.59 7.91
CA ARG A 5 47.65 23.74 6.79
C ARG A 5 48.51 22.48 7.06
N SER A 6 48.00 21.35 6.56
CA SER A 6 48.81 20.32 5.87
C SER A 6 49.35 20.83 4.52
N ASN A 7 50.40 20.20 3.99
CA ASN A 7 50.84 20.39 2.60
C ASN A 7 51.43 19.08 2.03
N ASN A 8 51.33 18.88 0.72
CA ASN A 8 51.66 17.60 0.07
C ASN A 8 53.16 17.41 -0.23
N GLY A 9 53.60 16.16 -0.32
CA GLY A 9 54.91 15.77 -0.86
C GLY A 9 54.93 14.29 -1.26
N SER A 10 55.07 14.01 -2.56
CA SER A 10 55.22 12.65 -3.12
C SER A 10 56.69 12.31 -3.33
N ILE A 11 57.06 11.03 -3.26
CA ILE A 11 58.16 10.45 -4.07
C ILE A 11 58.00 8.93 -4.20
N ILE A 12 58.63 8.37 -5.24
CA ILE A 12 58.50 6.99 -5.73
C ILE A 12 59.72 6.17 -5.30
N SER A 13 59.56 4.88 -4.93
CA SER A 13 60.39 3.78 -5.47
C SER A 13 60.09 2.39 -4.87
N SER A 14 60.44 1.39 -5.68
CA SER A 14 60.51 -0.05 -5.45
C SER A 14 61.23 -0.48 -4.15
N TYR A 15 60.85 -1.65 -3.61
CA TYR A 15 61.67 -2.87 -3.77
C TYR A 15 60.85 -4.14 -3.52
N SER A 16 61.08 -5.17 -4.32
CA SER A 16 60.54 -6.52 -4.14
C SER A 16 61.52 -7.39 -3.34
N ASN A 17 61.03 -8.16 -2.37
CA ASN A 17 61.77 -9.30 -1.84
C ASN A 17 60.82 -10.44 -1.46
N ILE A 18 61.27 -11.67 -1.65
CA ILE A 18 60.49 -12.90 -1.42
C ILE A 18 61.08 -13.64 -0.22
N THR A 19 60.25 -13.98 0.75
CA THR A 19 60.54 -14.98 1.78
C THR A 19 59.30 -15.83 1.99
N HIS A 20 59.40 -17.13 1.68
CA HIS A 20 58.41 -18.11 2.13
C HIS A 20 58.49 -18.26 3.66
N LEU A 21 57.33 -18.39 4.29
CA LEU A 21 57.14 -19.12 5.54
C LEU A 21 55.67 -19.57 5.55
N ASP A 22 55.45 -20.88 5.70
CA ASP A 22 54.12 -21.43 5.92
C ASP A 22 53.66 -21.11 7.35
N ASP A 23 52.39 -20.77 7.54
CA ASP A 23 51.60 -21.46 8.56
C ASP A 23 50.08 -21.35 8.32
N SER A 24 49.33 -22.31 8.84
CA SER A 24 47.89 -22.42 8.60
C SER A 24 47.06 -21.55 9.55
N ALA A 25 46.50 -20.44 9.05
CA ALA A 25 45.58 -19.59 9.81
C ALA A 25 44.33 -19.19 9.01
N SER A 26 43.21 -19.07 9.74
CA SER A 26 41.86 -18.72 9.30
C SER A 26 41.74 -17.62 8.22
N ARG A 27 41.13 -17.95 7.07
CA ARG A 27 40.65 -16.95 6.10
C ARG A 27 39.36 -16.26 6.57
N SER A 28 39.47 -15.41 7.59
CA SER A 28 38.44 -14.43 7.95
C SER A 28 38.78 -13.05 7.34
N SER A 29 38.87 -12.99 6.02
CA SER A 29 39.16 -11.74 5.30
C SER A 29 37.92 -10.83 5.26
N SER A 30 38.09 -9.59 5.70
CA SER A 30 37.02 -8.58 5.79
C SER A 30 36.33 -8.30 4.46
N ILE A 31 34.99 -8.27 4.47
CA ILE A 31 34.16 -7.89 3.32
C ILE A 31 34.20 -6.36 3.17
N SER A 32 35.25 -5.83 2.54
CA SER A 32 35.49 -4.38 2.48
C SER A 32 36.21 -3.89 1.22
N GLU A 33 35.92 -4.47 0.04
CA GLU A 33 36.22 -3.83 -1.25
C GLU A 33 35.32 -4.38 -2.37
N VAL A 34 34.09 -3.88 -2.43
CA VAL A 34 33.20 -4.13 -3.59
C VAL A 34 33.54 -3.11 -4.67
N GLY A 35 34.02 -3.60 -5.82
CA GLY A 35 34.33 -2.77 -6.97
C GLY A 35 33.13 -1.99 -7.53
N PRO A 36 33.36 -1.01 -8.42
CA PRO A 36 32.28 -0.21 -9.01
C PRO A 36 31.24 -1.12 -9.67
N SER A 37 29.97 -0.85 -9.40
CA SER A 37 28.87 -1.62 -9.97
C SER A 37 28.92 -1.54 -11.50
N TRP A 38 28.63 -2.64 -12.18
CA TRP A 38 28.49 -2.71 -13.63
C TRP A 38 27.47 -1.69 -14.19
N ARG A 39 26.48 -1.22 -13.41
CA ARG A 39 25.64 -0.04 -13.73
C ARG A 39 26.47 1.27 -13.84
N GLN A 40 27.44 1.47 -12.95
CA GLN A 40 28.36 2.62 -12.95
C GLN A 40 29.44 2.49 -14.04
N LEU A 41 29.81 1.27 -14.42
CA LEU A 41 30.75 1.00 -15.53
C LEU A 41 30.05 1.19 -16.89
N SER A 42 28.81 0.71 -17.06
CA SER A 42 28.05 0.92 -18.30
C SER A 42 27.82 2.39 -18.63
N ALA A 43 27.62 3.24 -17.61
CA ALA A 43 27.43 4.68 -17.77
C ALA A 43 28.65 5.41 -18.36
N ARG A 44 29.77 4.72 -18.56
CA ARG A 44 31.00 5.21 -19.23
C ARG A 44 31.12 4.74 -20.68
N ILE A 45 30.22 3.87 -21.14
CA ILE A 45 30.21 3.32 -22.50
C ILE A 45 29.38 4.26 -23.39
N THR A 46 29.99 4.71 -24.48
CA THR A 46 29.30 5.48 -25.52
C THR A 46 28.79 4.56 -26.62
N ASP A 47 27.79 5.01 -27.37
CA ASP A 47 27.32 4.30 -28.56
C ASP A 47 28.44 4.13 -29.61
N SER A 48 29.36 5.10 -29.70
CA SER A 48 30.57 5.02 -30.53
C SER A 48 31.57 3.95 -30.09
N ALA A 49 31.59 3.56 -28.80
CA ALA A 49 32.40 2.44 -28.31
C ALA A 49 31.68 1.10 -28.53
N LEU A 50 30.35 1.06 -28.40
CA LEU A 50 29.52 -0.14 -28.63
C LEU A 50 29.45 -0.53 -30.13
N TYR A 51 29.30 0.46 -31.01
CA TYR A 51 29.00 0.28 -32.42
C TYR A 51 29.94 -0.69 -33.18
N PRO A 52 31.28 -0.60 -33.06
CA PRO A 52 32.18 -1.52 -33.77
C PRO A 52 31.94 -3.00 -33.44
N TYR A 53 31.65 -3.34 -32.18
CA TYR A 53 31.43 -4.73 -31.76
C TYR A 53 30.11 -5.29 -32.30
N ILE A 54 29.02 -4.50 -32.26
CA ILE A 54 27.73 -4.94 -32.80
C ILE A 54 27.72 -4.95 -34.34
N LEU A 55 28.50 -4.11 -35.01
CA LEU A 55 28.68 -4.20 -36.46
C LEU A 55 29.49 -5.43 -36.88
N ARG A 56 30.58 -5.75 -36.15
CA ARG A 56 31.33 -7.01 -36.34
C ARG A 56 30.42 -8.24 -36.15
N LEU A 57 29.57 -8.21 -35.12
CA LEU A 57 28.52 -9.22 -34.90
C LEU A 57 27.56 -9.34 -36.10
N ALA A 58 27.12 -8.23 -36.70
CA ALA A 58 26.22 -8.24 -37.86
C ALA A 58 26.89 -8.82 -39.12
N ILE A 59 28.14 -8.46 -39.39
CA ILE A 59 28.94 -8.99 -40.50
C ILE A 59 29.16 -10.50 -40.34
N LEU A 60 29.61 -10.95 -39.17
CA LEU A 60 29.82 -12.37 -38.85
C LEU A 60 28.50 -13.16 -38.89
N THR A 61 27.41 -12.58 -38.37
CA THR A 61 26.07 -13.16 -38.44
C THR A 61 25.62 -13.37 -39.89
N TYR A 62 25.90 -12.42 -40.78
CA TYR A 62 25.52 -12.48 -42.19
C TYR A 62 26.32 -13.55 -42.94
N ARG A 63 27.65 -13.57 -42.78
CA ARG A 63 28.55 -14.60 -43.33
C ARG A 63 28.07 -16.02 -43.03
N VAL A 64 27.66 -16.29 -41.79
CA VAL A 64 27.30 -17.62 -41.28
C VAL A 64 25.84 -18.03 -41.62
N GLN A 65 25.11 -17.27 -42.45
CA GLN A 65 23.71 -17.59 -42.79
C GLN A 65 23.58 -18.86 -43.67
N PRO A 66 22.59 -19.75 -43.40
CA PRO A 66 22.39 -20.98 -44.17
C PRO A 66 22.20 -20.80 -45.69
N ARG A 67 21.80 -19.61 -46.17
CA ARG A 67 21.70 -19.31 -47.61
C ARG A 67 23.05 -19.32 -48.35
N PHE A 68 24.16 -19.27 -47.62
CA PHE A 68 25.53 -19.41 -48.16
C PHE A 68 26.11 -20.83 -47.98
N LEU A 69 25.35 -21.75 -47.36
CA LEU A 69 25.82 -23.08 -46.92
C LEU A 69 25.15 -24.22 -47.72
N THR A 70 25.47 -24.35 -49.02
CA THR A 70 24.94 -25.45 -49.86
C THR A 70 26.00 -26.10 -50.74
N GLY A 71 26.42 -27.33 -50.38
CA GLY A 71 27.32 -28.13 -51.21
C GLY A 71 27.85 -29.43 -50.57
N ALA A 72 27.15 -30.55 -50.80
CA ALA A 72 27.56 -31.95 -50.56
C ALA A 72 27.68 -32.50 -49.12
N ASP A 73 27.52 -33.84 -49.05
CA ASP A 73 27.92 -34.82 -48.02
C ASP A 73 27.48 -34.66 -46.55
N LEU A 74 26.18 -34.86 -46.32
CA LEU A 74 25.67 -35.38 -45.04
C LEU A 74 25.80 -36.91 -44.95
N ASN A 75 27.01 -37.46 -44.81
CA ASN A 75 27.15 -38.85 -44.34
C ASN A 75 28.54 -39.23 -43.74
N PRO A 76 28.74 -39.09 -42.41
CA PRO A 76 29.91 -39.63 -41.73
C PRO A 76 29.54 -40.57 -40.57
N LEU A 77 29.50 -41.89 -40.80
CA LEU A 77 29.76 -42.93 -39.77
C LEU A 77 29.76 -44.37 -40.36
N SER A 78 30.79 -44.71 -41.14
CA SER A 78 30.98 -46.11 -41.60
C SER A 78 32.45 -46.47 -41.90
N ARG A 79 33.26 -46.70 -40.86
CA ARG A 79 34.49 -47.53 -40.90
C ARG A 79 35.15 -47.69 -39.52
N SER A 80 34.79 -48.77 -38.82
CA SER A 80 35.66 -49.48 -37.86
C SER A 80 35.42 -50.99 -38.03
N ARG A 81 36.35 -51.83 -37.58
CA ARG A 81 36.36 -53.28 -37.86
C ARG A 81 35.57 -54.08 -36.82
N SER A 82 35.07 -55.25 -37.23
CA SER A 82 34.63 -56.34 -36.34
C SER A 82 35.82 -56.98 -35.61
N PRO A 83 35.59 -57.76 -34.54
CA PRO A 83 35.23 -59.17 -34.71
C PRO A 83 34.06 -59.68 -33.84
N ASP A 84 33.74 -60.96 -34.04
CA ASP A 84 32.62 -61.78 -33.53
C ASP A 84 32.44 -61.78 -31.99
N SER A 85 31.25 -61.95 -31.39
CA SER A 85 30.54 -63.24 -31.34
C SER A 85 29.28 -63.23 -30.42
N ASN A 86 28.36 -64.17 -30.68
CA ASN A 86 27.19 -64.68 -29.90
C ASN A 86 26.89 -64.17 -28.47
N LEU A 87 25.62 -63.80 -28.17
CA LEU A 87 24.69 -64.59 -27.31
C LEU A 87 23.27 -63.99 -27.11
N SER A 88 22.31 -64.90 -26.89
CA SER A 88 20.88 -64.84 -26.50
C SER A 88 20.38 -63.64 -25.65
N VAL A 89 19.20 -63.02 -25.88
CA VAL A 89 17.80 -63.52 -25.70
C VAL A 89 17.47 -63.92 -24.24
N PRO A 90 16.37 -63.44 -23.57
CA PRO A 90 15.53 -62.23 -23.79
C PRO A 90 14.91 -61.56 -22.51
N GLY A 91 14.25 -60.39 -22.69
CA GLY A 91 12.82 -60.23 -22.32
C GLY A 91 12.37 -59.73 -20.92
N GLN A 92 11.09 -59.31 -20.89
CA GLN A 92 10.18 -59.07 -19.74
C GLN A 92 10.49 -57.92 -18.76
N LEU A 93 9.50 -57.34 -18.04
CA LEU A 93 8.12 -56.90 -18.39
C LEU A 93 7.56 -56.04 -17.23
N HIS A 94 6.40 -55.40 -17.44
CA HIS A 94 5.50 -54.78 -16.42
C HIS A 94 5.99 -53.47 -15.76
N LYS A 95 5.20 -52.36 -15.77
CA LYS A 95 3.89 -52.03 -15.14
C LYS A 95 4.03 -51.79 -13.61
N THR A 96 3.31 -50.87 -12.94
CA THR A 96 2.01 -50.23 -13.27
C THR A 96 1.81 -48.85 -12.59
N HIS A 97 0.73 -48.13 -13.00
CA HIS A 97 -0.09 -47.07 -12.35
C HIS A 97 0.20 -46.59 -10.90
N SER A 98 -0.06 -45.33 -10.53
CA SER A 98 -1.41 -44.67 -10.43
C SER A 98 -1.28 -43.12 -10.42
N ARG A 99 -2.22 -42.29 -10.94
CA ARG A 99 -3.54 -41.87 -10.39
C ARG A 99 -3.51 -41.46 -8.90
N SER A 100 -4.16 -40.39 -8.40
CA SER A 100 -4.75 -39.13 -8.94
C SER A 100 -5.13 -38.23 -7.71
N THR A 101 -5.79 -37.05 -7.71
CA THR A 101 -6.65 -36.32 -8.68
C THR A 101 -6.72 -34.79 -8.36
N SER A 102 -7.58 -34.08 -9.10
CA SER A 102 -8.17 -32.73 -9.01
C SER A 102 -8.72 -32.24 -7.63
N ASP A 103 -9.18 -30.99 -7.41
CA ASP A 103 -9.51 -29.88 -8.35
C ASP A 103 -9.47 -28.46 -7.71
N GLY A 104 -9.58 -27.42 -8.55
CA GLY A 104 -10.07 -26.08 -8.18
C GLY A 104 -9.02 -24.95 -8.08
N GLY A 105 -9.10 -23.84 -8.81
CA GLY A 105 -10.01 -23.51 -9.93
C GLY A 105 -10.14 -22.01 -10.19
N SER A 106 -9.40 -21.45 -11.15
CA SER A 106 -9.48 -20.01 -11.50
C SER A 106 -9.29 -19.73 -13.00
N ARG A 107 -10.33 -19.13 -13.57
CA ARG A 107 -10.49 -18.49 -14.90
C ARG A 107 -9.17 -18.16 -15.65
N LEU A 108 -8.92 -18.85 -16.76
CA LEU A 108 -7.94 -18.43 -17.76
C LEU A 108 -8.62 -17.62 -18.88
N ASN A 109 -7.88 -16.65 -19.43
CA ASN A 109 -8.28 -15.82 -20.56
C ASN A 109 -7.49 -16.25 -21.81
N ASN A 110 -8.12 -16.28 -22.99
CA ASN A 110 -7.50 -16.89 -24.18
C ASN A 110 -6.38 -16.02 -24.78
N GLY A 111 -5.13 -16.46 -24.63
CA GLY A 111 -3.99 -16.01 -25.44
C GLY A 111 -3.87 -16.80 -26.74
N SER A 112 -3.43 -16.14 -27.83
CA SER A 112 -3.34 -16.76 -29.16
C SER A 112 -2.23 -17.82 -29.25
N TYR A 113 -2.48 -18.88 -30.03
CA TYR A 113 -1.50 -19.92 -30.31
C TYR A 113 -0.54 -19.50 -31.44
N ASP A 114 0.66 -19.01 -31.09
CA ASP A 114 1.79 -18.94 -32.03
C ASP A 114 2.83 -20.00 -31.63
N LEU A 115 2.95 -21.05 -32.43
CA LEU A 115 3.92 -22.13 -32.26
C LEU A 115 4.65 -22.31 -33.59
N GLY A 116 5.97 -22.09 -33.56
CA GLY A 116 6.78 -21.78 -34.73
C GLY A 116 6.64 -22.76 -35.90
N GLN A 117 6.25 -22.23 -37.06
CA GLN A 117 6.33 -22.94 -38.33
C GLN A 117 7.74 -22.85 -38.92
N SER A 118 8.58 -23.83 -38.59
CA SER A 118 9.72 -24.21 -39.43
C SER A 118 9.95 -25.72 -39.31
N SER A 119 10.41 -26.35 -40.40
CA SER A 119 10.72 -27.80 -40.46
C SER A 119 9.54 -28.78 -40.37
N LEU A 120 8.37 -28.41 -40.93
CA LEU A 120 7.43 -29.38 -41.53
C LEU A 120 7.35 -29.11 -43.04
N SER A 121 7.05 -30.15 -43.83
CA SER A 121 7.26 -30.13 -45.29
C SER A 121 6.42 -29.10 -46.05
N SER A 122 6.91 -28.66 -47.21
CA SER A 122 6.25 -27.74 -48.17
C SER A 122 5.05 -28.39 -48.90
N ALA A 123 4.18 -29.08 -48.15
CA ALA A 123 3.07 -29.87 -48.63
C ALA A 123 1.76 -29.06 -48.57
N ARG A 124 1.50 -28.29 -49.65
CA ARG A 124 0.18 -27.80 -50.07
C ARG A 124 -0.77 -27.38 -48.94
N SER A 125 -0.65 -26.12 -48.50
CA SER A 125 -1.69 -25.45 -47.69
C SER A 125 -3.07 -25.66 -48.33
N PRO A 126 -4.07 -26.19 -47.62
CA PRO A 126 -5.41 -26.34 -48.16
C PRO A 126 -6.03 -24.96 -48.44
N SER A 127 -6.84 -24.86 -49.49
CA SER A 127 -7.67 -23.67 -49.76
C SER A 127 -9.00 -24.13 -50.34
N PHE A 128 -10.10 -23.75 -49.68
CA PHE A 128 -11.44 -24.20 -49.98
C PHE A 128 -12.35 -22.98 -50.16
N SER A 129 -12.86 -22.77 -51.37
CA SER A 129 -13.57 -21.53 -51.74
C SER A 129 -14.94 -21.34 -51.06
N GLN A 130 -15.40 -22.33 -50.30
CA GLN A 130 -16.78 -22.43 -49.80
C GLN A 130 -16.80 -22.70 -48.28
N LYS A 131 -17.67 -21.99 -47.56
CA LYS A 131 -17.83 -22.16 -46.11
C LYS A 131 -18.60 -23.43 -45.76
N LEU A 132 -18.16 -24.13 -44.71
CA LEU A 132 -18.78 -25.34 -44.17
C LEU A 132 -20.27 -25.13 -43.79
N PRO A 133 -21.13 -26.15 -43.96
CA PRO A 133 -22.52 -26.10 -43.49
C PRO A 133 -22.60 -25.85 -41.98
N LYS A 134 -23.57 -25.04 -41.52
CA LYS A 134 -23.68 -24.59 -40.11
C LYS A 134 -23.77 -25.74 -39.08
N GLY A 135 -24.23 -26.93 -39.48
CA GLY A 135 -24.33 -28.11 -38.61
C GLY A 135 -23.03 -28.91 -38.47
N VAL A 136 -22.14 -28.87 -39.45
CA VAL A 136 -20.99 -29.80 -39.55
C VAL A 136 -20.06 -29.77 -38.32
N PRO A 137 -19.68 -28.61 -37.74
CA PRO A 137 -18.84 -28.60 -36.53
C PRO A 137 -19.47 -29.31 -35.33
N LYS A 138 -20.80 -29.31 -35.18
CA LYS A 138 -21.48 -30.08 -34.11
C LYS A 138 -21.53 -31.58 -34.44
N LEU A 139 -21.81 -31.94 -35.69
CA LEU A 139 -21.85 -33.34 -36.14
C LEU A 139 -20.47 -34.01 -36.05
N LEU A 140 -19.40 -33.27 -36.35
CA LEU A 140 -18.03 -33.75 -36.25
C LEU A 140 -17.64 -34.08 -34.79
N VAL A 141 -18.02 -33.23 -33.83
CA VAL A 141 -17.86 -33.51 -32.38
C VAL A 141 -18.67 -34.74 -31.96
N SER A 142 -19.92 -34.91 -32.43
CA SER A 142 -20.70 -36.12 -32.12
C SER A 142 -20.02 -37.38 -32.66
N LYS A 143 -19.66 -37.40 -33.95
CA LYS A 143 -18.95 -38.53 -34.57
C LYS A 143 -17.68 -38.89 -33.81
N PHE A 144 -16.87 -37.90 -33.42
CA PHE A 144 -15.66 -38.17 -32.64
C PHE A 144 -15.95 -38.66 -31.21
N LYS A 145 -17.04 -38.22 -30.57
CA LYS A 145 -17.50 -38.76 -29.28
C LYS A 145 -17.94 -40.22 -29.39
N ASP A 146 -18.65 -40.58 -30.46
CA ASP A 146 -19.13 -41.95 -30.71
C ASP A 146 -17.97 -42.88 -31.08
N MET A 147 -16.97 -42.36 -31.79
CA MET A 147 -15.66 -42.99 -32.07
C MET A 147 -14.75 -43.14 -30.84
N ALA A 148 -14.90 -42.30 -29.82
CA ALA A 148 -14.10 -42.37 -28.61
C ALA A 148 -14.52 -43.53 -27.67
N GLN A 149 -15.62 -44.22 -27.96
CA GLN A 149 -16.09 -45.34 -27.15
C GLN A 149 -15.20 -46.61 -27.32
N PRO A 150 -15.11 -47.48 -26.30
CA PRO A 150 -14.34 -48.73 -26.41
C PRO A 150 -15.02 -49.72 -27.36
N GLY A 151 -14.39 -50.01 -28.50
CA GLY A 151 -14.77 -51.10 -29.41
C GLY A 151 -15.09 -50.70 -30.86
N THR A 152 -15.22 -49.40 -31.16
CA THR A 152 -15.78 -48.91 -32.45
C THR A 152 -14.78 -48.25 -33.40
N LEU A 153 -13.48 -48.20 -33.09
CA LEU A 153 -12.50 -47.42 -33.87
C LEU A 153 -11.50 -48.26 -34.66
N THR A 154 -11.23 -47.78 -35.88
CA THR A 154 -10.26 -48.22 -36.90
C THR A 154 -9.01 -48.94 -36.41
N ASP A 155 -8.57 -49.94 -37.18
CA ASP A 155 -7.45 -50.84 -36.87
C ASP A 155 -6.07 -50.16 -36.77
N ASN A 156 -5.96 -48.86 -37.06
CA ASN A 156 -4.73 -48.09 -36.95
C ASN A 156 -4.61 -47.40 -35.58
N PRO A 157 -3.77 -47.89 -34.65
CA PRO A 157 -3.66 -47.35 -33.31
C PRO A 157 -2.99 -45.98 -33.24
N LEU A 158 -2.27 -45.54 -34.29
CA LEU A 158 -1.70 -44.20 -34.34
C LEU A 158 -2.75 -43.17 -34.79
N LEU A 159 -3.52 -43.48 -35.82
CA LEU A 159 -4.65 -42.64 -36.26
C LEU A 159 -5.68 -42.46 -35.13
N LYS A 160 -5.93 -43.52 -34.36
CA LYS A 160 -6.74 -43.50 -33.13
C LYS A 160 -6.27 -42.43 -32.13
N ARG A 161 -4.96 -42.29 -31.91
CA ARG A 161 -4.41 -41.26 -31.00
C ARG A 161 -4.57 -39.85 -31.57
N CYS A 162 -4.32 -39.67 -32.87
CA CYS A 162 -4.52 -38.38 -33.55
C CYS A 162 -5.98 -37.91 -33.47
N TYR A 163 -6.96 -38.79 -33.71
CA TYR A 163 -8.38 -38.47 -33.55
C TYR A 163 -8.78 -38.16 -32.11
N LEU A 164 -8.26 -38.88 -31.11
CA LEU A 164 -8.55 -38.60 -29.70
C LEU A 164 -7.98 -37.23 -29.24
N VAL A 165 -6.76 -36.89 -29.65
CA VAL A 165 -6.15 -35.58 -29.36
C VAL A 165 -6.92 -34.45 -30.06
N PHE A 166 -7.33 -34.64 -31.32
CA PHE A 166 -8.12 -33.66 -32.05
C PHE A 166 -9.55 -33.52 -31.52
N TYR A 167 -10.17 -34.62 -31.05
CA TYR A 167 -11.47 -34.56 -30.37
C TYR A 167 -11.43 -33.70 -29.11
N LEU A 168 -10.35 -33.75 -28.33
CA LEU A 168 -10.17 -32.90 -27.16
C LEU A 168 -10.01 -31.41 -27.54
N ASP A 169 -9.21 -31.10 -28.57
CA ASP A 169 -9.08 -29.73 -29.11
C ASP A 169 -10.43 -29.19 -29.63
N LEU A 170 -11.15 -30.00 -30.40
CA LEU A 170 -12.44 -29.63 -31.00
C LEU A 170 -13.60 -29.59 -29.98
N SER A 171 -13.46 -30.26 -28.83
CA SER A 171 -14.47 -30.23 -27.76
C SER A 171 -14.33 -29.01 -26.84
N ASP A 172 -13.20 -28.29 -26.89
CA ASP A 172 -13.03 -27.05 -26.16
C ASP A 172 -14.09 -26.00 -26.61
N PRO A 173 -14.83 -25.37 -25.68
CA PRO A 173 -15.87 -24.40 -26.02
C PRO A 173 -15.38 -23.20 -26.84
N THR A 174 -14.11 -22.80 -26.71
CA THR A 174 -13.56 -21.62 -27.39
C THR A 174 -13.10 -21.95 -28.81
N THR A 175 -12.40 -23.06 -29.01
CA THR A 175 -12.07 -23.62 -30.33
C THR A 175 -13.32 -23.95 -31.12
N LEU A 176 -14.30 -24.62 -30.49
CA LEU A 176 -15.57 -24.96 -31.12
C LEU A 176 -16.44 -23.72 -31.41
N ARG A 177 -16.21 -22.59 -30.73
CA ARG A 177 -16.82 -21.30 -31.07
C ARG A 177 -16.13 -20.68 -32.29
N GLN A 178 -14.81 -20.57 -32.28
CA GLN A 178 -14.01 -20.03 -33.39
C GLN A 178 -14.38 -20.71 -34.73
N ILE A 179 -14.43 -22.04 -34.76
CA ILE A 179 -14.73 -22.84 -35.97
C ILE A 179 -16.18 -22.66 -36.45
N LYS A 180 -17.13 -22.36 -35.55
CA LYS A 180 -18.52 -22.01 -35.92
C LYS A 180 -18.64 -20.58 -36.48
N GLU A 181 -17.72 -19.70 -36.13
CA GLU A 181 -17.69 -18.30 -36.56
C GLU A 181 -16.97 -18.14 -37.91
N THR A 182 -15.78 -18.74 -38.10
CA THR A 182 -15.05 -18.73 -39.39
C THR A 182 -15.78 -19.53 -40.47
N ARG A 183 -16.19 -20.77 -40.11
CA ARG A 183 -16.74 -21.83 -40.97
C ARG A 183 -15.81 -22.23 -42.12
N GLN A 184 -14.50 -22.07 -41.97
CA GLN A 184 -13.50 -22.52 -42.95
C GLN A 184 -13.13 -23.98 -42.71
N ALA A 185 -12.87 -24.73 -43.78
CA ALA A 185 -12.44 -26.12 -43.69
C ALA A 185 -10.92 -26.24 -43.50
N GLU A 186 -10.20 -25.22 -43.95
CA GLU A 186 -8.76 -25.01 -43.77
C GLU A 186 -8.38 -25.01 -42.29
N ASP A 187 -9.12 -24.27 -41.44
CA ASP A 187 -8.90 -24.21 -39.99
C ASP A 187 -8.92 -25.60 -39.34
N LEU A 188 -9.89 -26.43 -39.71
CA LEU A 188 -10.07 -27.80 -39.20
C LEU A 188 -8.95 -28.72 -39.69
N VAL A 189 -8.59 -28.65 -40.98
CA VAL A 189 -7.51 -29.46 -41.55
C VAL A 189 -6.15 -29.06 -40.96
N MET A 190 -5.86 -27.76 -40.83
CA MET A 190 -4.60 -27.27 -40.25
C MET A 190 -4.48 -27.57 -38.76
N ARG A 191 -5.57 -27.46 -37.97
CA ARG A 191 -5.59 -27.93 -36.57
C ARG A 191 -5.36 -29.44 -36.50
N PHE A 192 -6.02 -30.24 -37.33
CA PHE A 192 -5.82 -31.70 -37.35
C PHE A 192 -4.37 -32.09 -37.72
N ILE A 193 -3.76 -31.41 -38.69
CA ILE A 193 -2.34 -31.58 -39.04
C ILE A 193 -1.45 -31.22 -37.84
N SER A 194 -1.71 -30.11 -37.15
CA SER A 194 -0.93 -29.69 -35.97
C SER A 194 -1.04 -30.71 -34.81
N CYS A 195 -2.24 -31.19 -34.52
CA CYS A 195 -2.47 -32.25 -33.52
C CYS A 195 -1.75 -33.55 -33.91
N SER A 196 -1.84 -33.95 -35.18
CA SER A 196 -1.23 -35.19 -35.69
C SER A 196 0.30 -35.13 -35.67
N ALA A 197 0.89 -34.02 -36.11
CA ALA A 197 2.35 -33.84 -36.08
C ALA A 197 2.90 -33.90 -34.64
N LYS A 198 2.22 -33.25 -33.68
CA LYS A 198 2.59 -33.28 -32.26
C LYS A 198 2.48 -34.70 -31.67
N GLU A 199 1.41 -35.43 -31.99
CA GLU A 199 1.17 -36.76 -31.40
C GLU A 199 2.02 -37.87 -32.05
N LEU A 200 2.25 -37.81 -33.37
CA LEU A 200 3.14 -38.76 -34.06
C LEU A 200 4.61 -38.55 -33.69
N SER A 201 5.04 -37.30 -33.46
CA SER A 201 6.36 -37.00 -32.89
C SER A 201 6.52 -37.59 -31.48
N LYS A 202 5.54 -37.41 -30.59
CA LYS A 202 5.50 -38.05 -29.26
C LYS A 202 5.48 -39.59 -29.33
N ALA A 203 4.90 -40.17 -30.38
CA ALA A 203 4.86 -41.61 -30.61
C ALA A 203 6.20 -42.18 -31.15
N GLY A 204 7.23 -41.35 -31.35
CA GLY A 204 8.55 -41.80 -31.78
C GLY A 204 8.65 -42.11 -33.28
N VAL A 205 7.73 -41.61 -34.11
CA VAL A 205 7.76 -41.83 -35.56
C VAL A 205 9.00 -41.15 -36.18
N PRO A 206 9.84 -41.88 -36.95
CA PRO A 206 11.02 -41.29 -37.58
C PRO A 206 10.66 -40.11 -38.49
N HIS A 207 11.46 -39.04 -38.44
CA HIS A 207 11.18 -37.79 -39.16
C HIS A 207 11.09 -37.98 -40.70
N SER A 208 11.78 -38.99 -41.24
CA SER A 208 11.69 -39.41 -42.64
C SER A 208 10.37 -40.06 -43.04
N GLN A 209 9.60 -40.60 -42.09
CA GLN A 209 8.28 -41.21 -42.32
C GLN A 209 7.14 -40.28 -41.90
N LEU A 210 7.39 -39.40 -40.94
CA LEU A 210 6.43 -38.50 -40.28
C LEU A 210 5.50 -37.78 -41.26
N ASN A 211 6.06 -37.09 -42.27
CA ASN A 211 5.25 -36.32 -43.23
C ASN A 211 4.28 -37.24 -44.01
N SER A 212 4.76 -38.37 -44.55
CA SER A 212 3.90 -39.32 -45.29
C SER A 212 2.81 -39.97 -44.42
N LEU A 213 3.02 -40.03 -43.10
CA LEU A 213 2.04 -40.55 -42.15
C LEU A 213 1.01 -39.47 -41.76
N ILE A 214 1.45 -38.22 -41.63
CA ILE A 214 0.57 -37.04 -41.50
C ILE A 214 -0.32 -36.92 -42.75
N ASP A 215 0.23 -37.03 -43.96
CA ASP A 215 -0.54 -36.95 -45.21
C ASP A 215 -1.64 -38.02 -45.28
N LYS A 216 -1.32 -39.27 -44.94
CA LYS A 216 -2.29 -40.38 -44.88
C LYS A 216 -3.35 -40.20 -43.79
N HIS A 217 -2.96 -39.71 -42.61
CA HIS A 217 -3.91 -39.42 -41.53
C HIS A 217 -4.81 -38.23 -41.89
N CYS A 218 -4.26 -37.23 -42.59
CA CYS A 218 -4.99 -36.08 -43.11
C CYS A 218 -6.00 -36.50 -44.20
N ALA A 219 -5.62 -37.37 -45.13
CA ALA A 219 -6.53 -37.94 -46.13
C ALA A 219 -7.71 -38.69 -45.47
N ALA A 220 -7.44 -39.49 -44.43
CA ALA A 220 -8.48 -40.15 -43.65
C ALA A 220 -9.41 -39.14 -42.92
N PHE A 221 -8.87 -38.06 -42.36
CA PHE A 221 -9.65 -36.97 -41.76
C PHE A 221 -10.49 -36.20 -42.79
N VAL A 222 -9.94 -35.88 -43.96
CA VAL A 222 -10.65 -35.18 -45.04
C VAL A 222 -11.80 -36.04 -45.56
N ASN A 223 -11.62 -37.36 -45.71
CA ASN A 223 -12.72 -38.29 -45.99
C ASN A 223 -13.82 -38.26 -44.92
N LEU A 224 -13.45 -38.24 -43.64
CA LEU A 224 -14.43 -38.13 -42.56
C LEU A 224 -15.20 -36.79 -42.61
N LEU A 225 -14.52 -35.70 -42.97
CA LEU A 225 -15.14 -34.40 -43.16
C LEU A 225 -16.09 -34.40 -44.37
N ILE A 226 -15.70 -34.99 -45.50
CA ILE A 226 -16.53 -35.17 -46.70
C ILE A 226 -17.80 -35.96 -46.36
N GLN A 227 -17.68 -37.10 -45.67
CA GLN A 227 -18.83 -37.88 -45.18
C GLN A 227 -19.74 -37.02 -44.30
N THR A 228 -19.18 -36.32 -43.32
CA THR A 228 -19.94 -35.49 -42.38
C THR A 228 -20.64 -34.30 -43.04
N ILE A 229 -20.09 -33.77 -44.15
CA ILE A 229 -20.78 -32.78 -45.00
C ILE A 229 -21.95 -33.45 -45.74
N LYS A 230 -21.74 -34.61 -46.37
CA LYS A 230 -22.77 -35.37 -47.10
C LYS A 230 -23.94 -35.76 -46.19
N ASP A 231 -23.66 -36.29 -45.00
CA ASP A 231 -24.67 -36.66 -43.98
C ASP A 231 -25.46 -35.44 -43.47
N SER A 232 -24.87 -34.24 -43.51
CA SER A 232 -25.53 -33.00 -43.04
C SER A 232 -26.51 -32.39 -44.04
N SER A 233 -26.62 -32.94 -45.26
CA SER A 233 -27.36 -32.32 -46.36
C SER A 233 -28.43 -33.22 -46.98
N SER A 234 -29.64 -33.20 -46.41
CA SER A 234 -30.84 -33.84 -47.01
C SER A 234 -31.20 -33.28 -48.40
N HIS A 235 -30.78 -32.04 -48.69
CA HIS A 235 -30.81 -31.43 -50.01
C HIS A 235 -29.43 -30.79 -50.29
N SER A 236 -28.76 -31.19 -51.37
CA SER A 236 -27.40 -30.70 -51.68
C SER A 236 -27.45 -29.39 -52.46
N SER A 237 -26.98 -28.29 -51.87
CA SER A 237 -26.71 -27.06 -52.62
C SER A 237 -25.49 -27.23 -53.53
N SER A 238 -25.44 -26.47 -54.62
CA SER A 238 -24.28 -26.42 -55.53
C SER A 238 -22.98 -26.02 -54.80
N SER A 239 -23.05 -25.14 -53.80
CA SER A 239 -21.92 -24.77 -52.96
C SER A 239 -21.38 -25.91 -52.09
N HIS A 240 -22.24 -26.78 -51.56
CA HIS A 240 -21.78 -27.97 -50.82
C HIS A 240 -21.16 -29.01 -51.77
N GLN A 241 -21.71 -29.20 -52.97
CA GLN A 241 -21.10 -30.07 -53.98
C GLN A 241 -19.74 -29.54 -54.47
N ALA A 242 -19.59 -28.22 -54.62
CA ALA A 242 -18.30 -27.59 -54.94
C ALA A 242 -17.27 -27.81 -53.82
N LEU A 243 -17.65 -27.61 -52.54
CA LEU A 243 -16.79 -27.88 -51.39
C LEU A 243 -16.34 -29.34 -51.33
N ILE A 244 -17.28 -30.28 -51.54
CA ILE A 244 -17.00 -31.72 -51.59
C ILE A 244 -15.96 -32.03 -52.68
N LYS A 245 -16.12 -31.50 -53.90
CA LYS A 245 -15.15 -31.70 -54.99
C LYS A 245 -13.76 -31.12 -54.69
N GLN A 246 -13.70 -29.97 -53.99
CA GLN A 246 -12.40 -29.40 -53.58
C GLN A 246 -11.73 -30.25 -52.48
N LEU A 247 -12.50 -30.82 -51.54
CA LEU A 247 -11.99 -31.74 -50.52
C LEU A 247 -11.56 -33.09 -51.11
N GLU A 248 -12.34 -33.67 -52.02
CA GLU A 248 -12.02 -34.92 -52.73
C GLU A 248 -10.75 -34.75 -53.59
N SER A 249 -10.58 -33.60 -54.26
CA SER A 249 -9.34 -33.27 -54.98
C SER A 249 -8.13 -33.07 -54.06
N TYR A 250 -8.32 -32.60 -52.82
CA TYR A 250 -7.25 -32.44 -51.84
C TYR A 250 -6.85 -33.78 -51.22
N GLU A 251 -7.82 -34.63 -50.90
CA GLU A 251 -7.64 -36.01 -50.44
C GLU A 251 -6.86 -36.84 -51.46
N SER A 252 -7.26 -36.79 -52.73
CA SER A 252 -6.54 -37.47 -53.81
C SER A 252 -5.13 -36.91 -54.01
N SER A 253 -4.92 -35.62 -53.77
CA SER A 253 -3.60 -34.97 -53.77
C SER A 253 -2.66 -35.53 -52.67
N LEU A 254 -3.18 -35.80 -51.47
CA LEU A 254 -2.42 -36.38 -50.36
C LEU A 254 -2.05 -37.86 -50.62
N ASN A 255 -3.00 -38.62 -51.16
CA ASN A 255 -2.81 -40.03 -51.52
C ASN A 255 -1.88 -40.24 -52.73
N SER A 256 -1.79 -39.27 -53.65
CA SER A 256 -0.97 -39.36 -54.87
C SER A 256 0.53 -39.10 -54.63
N SER A 257 1.02 -39.32 -53.41
CA SER A 257 2.40 -39.04 -52.98
C SER A 257 3.41 -40.12 -53.44
N ARG A 258 3.45 -40.39 -54.75
CA ARG A 258 4.52 -41.14 -55.43
C ARG A 258 5.15 -40.19 -56.46
N GLY A 259 6.44 -39.88 -56.27
CA GLY A 259 7.01 -38.63 -56.79
C GLY A 259 7.41 -38.63 -58.26
N GLU A 260 7.42 -37.43 -58.83
CA GLU A 260 8.12 -37.10 -60.08
C GLU A 260 8.59 -35.64 -60.03
N VAL A 261 9.66 -35.29 -60.75
CA VAL A 261 10.31 -33.97 -60.69
C VAL A 261 9.95 -33.16 -61.93
N LEU A 262 9.19 -32.07 -61.76
CA LEU A 262 8.91 -31.08 -62.81
C LEU A 262 9.00 -29.65 -62.27
N GLN A 263 9.58 -28.76 -63.08
CA GLN A 263 9.83 -27.36 -62.74
C GLN A 263 8.57 -26.47 -62.86
N PRO A 264 8.52 -25.31 -62.17
CA PRO A 264 7.40 -24.38 -62.28
C PRO A 264 7.31 -23.71 -63.66
N ARG A 265 6.08 -23.58 -64.17
CA ARG A 265 5.78 -22.89 -65.42
C ARG A 265 5.67 -21.38 -65.16
N ILE A 266 6.66 -20.59 -65.59
CA ILE A 266 6.61 -19.12 -65.49
C ILE A 266 5.74 -18.54 -66.61
N THR A 267 4.75 -17.72 -66.24
CA THR A 267 4.02 -16.86 -67.18
C THR A 267 4.78 -15.56 -67.39
N ALA A 268 5.16 -15.27 -68.64
CA ALA A 268 6.00 -14.11 -68.96
C ALA A 268 5.19 -12.82 -69.15
N SER A 269 5.85 -11.69 -68.89
CA SER A 269 5.59 -10.40 -69.52
C SER A 269 6.90 -9.89 -70.14
N ALA A 270 6.85 -9.36 -71.35
CA ALA A 270 7.99 -8.75 -72.04
C ALA A 270 8.26 -7.32 -71.50
N ASN A 271 9.37 -6.62 -71.77
CA ASN A 271 10.47 -6.77 -72.76
C ASN A 271 11.85 -6.69 -72.03
N SER A 272 13.06 -6.85 -72.61
CA SER A 272 13.53 -6.63 -73.99
C SER A 272 14.80 -7.45 -74.39
N THR A 273 14.82 -7.92 -75.64
CA THR A 273 15.95 -8.18 -76.57
C THR A 273 17.42 -8.38 -76.12
N ASN A 274 18.01 -9.48 -76.61
CA ASN A 274 19.42 -9.72 -77.04
C ASN A 274 20.52 -9.71 -75.94
N MET A 275 21.47 -10.67 -75.86
CA MET A 275 22.22 -11.39 -76.90
C MET A 275 22.46 -12.89 -76.59
N LEU A 276 23.16 -13.60 -77.49
CA LEU A 276 23.43 -15.06 -77.45
C LEU A 276 24.74 -15.46 -76.75
N GLY A 277 24.71 -16.61 -76.08
CA GLY A 277 25.83 -17.56 -75.98
C GLY A 277 26.77 -17.46 -74.75
N GLY A 278 26.84 -18.53 -73.95
CA GLY A 278 27.83 -18.67 -72.87
C GLY A 278 27.53 -19.84 -71.92
N ASN A 279 28.57 -20.57 -71.51
CA ASN A 279 28.54 -21.78 -70.68
C ASN A 279 27.69 -21.69 -69.39
N GLU A 280 27.13 -22.83 -68.95
CA GLU A 280 26.68 -23.01 -67.57
C GLU A 280 27.88 -22.98 -66.60
N GLN A 281 28.04 -21.89 -65.86
CA GLN A 281 28.87 -21.85 -64.66
C GLN A 281 28.00 -22.07 -63.41
N ARG A 282 28.50 -22.86 -62.45
CA ARG A 282 27.82 -23.11 -61.18
C ARG A 282 27.85 -21.83 -60.32
N ASN A 283 26.70 -21.17 -60.17
CA ASN A 283 26.57 -20.03 -59.25
C ASN A 283 26.61 -20.47 -57.79
N THR A 284 27.80 -20.37 -57.18
CA THR A 284 27.90 -20.12 -55.73
C THR A 284 27.43 -18.70 -55.46
N VAL A 285 26.39 -18.52 -54.64
CA VAL A 285 25.90 -17.18 -54.26
C VAL A 285 26.90 -16.54 -53.30
N ALA A 286 27.75 -15.66 -53.81
CA ALA A 286 28.66 -14.86 -52.99
C ALA A 286 27.87 -13.90 -52.08
N ALA A 287 28.37 -13.68 -50.87
CA ALA A 287 27.80 -12.72 -49.94
C ALA A 287 27.98 -11.29 -50.48
N SER A 288 26.88 -10.54 -50.65
CA SER A 288 26.90 -9.20 -51.25
C SER A 288 27.55 -8.16 -50.32
N PHE A 289 27.28 -8.29 -49.01
CA PHE A 289 27.58 -7.28 -47.98
C PHE A 289 26.91 -5.92 -48.23
N GLU A 290 25.83 -5.91 -49.02
CA GLU A 290 24.93 -4.77 -49.13
C GLU A 290 24.05 -4.68 -47.89
N LEU A 291 23.91 -3.48 -47.33
CA LEU A 291 23.03 -3.19 -46.20
C LEU A 291 21.60 -3.69 -46.42
N ASP A 292 21.13 -3.69 -47.67
CA ASP A 292 19.78 -4.14 -47.98
C ASP A 292 19.54 -5.66 -47.81
N ASP A 293 20.59 -6.48 -47.85
CA ASP A 293 20.57 -7.91 -47.54
C ASP A 293 20.82 -8.23 -46.05
N MET A 294 21.41 -7.28 -45.31
CA MET A 294 21.91 -7.44 -43.94
C MET A 294 20.91 -6.94 -42.89
N ALA A 295 19.87 -7.73 -42.61
CA ALA A 295 18.82 -7.40 -41.64
C ALA A 295 19.35 -6.83 -40.30
N LEU A 296 20.27 -7.53 -39.64
CA LEU A 296 20.82 -7.09 -38.34
C LEU A 296 21.55 -5.73 -38.43
N ALA A 297 22.15 -5.40 -39.58
CA ALA A 297 22.77 -4.10 -39.79
C ALA A 297 21.72 -2.98 -39.99
N LYS A 298 20.58 -3.27 -40.65
CA LYS A 298 19.43 -2.34 -40.68
C LYS A 298 18.90 -2.08 -39.26
N ASP A 299 18.76 -3.14 -38.47
CA ASP A 299 18.31 -3.03 -37.08
C ASP A 299 19.28 -2.17 -36.25
N ILE A 300 20.60 -2.38 -36.39
CA ILE A 300 21.64 -1.56 -35.72
C ILE A 300 21.65 -0.10 -36.19
N SER A 301 21.48 0.15 -37.49
CA SER A 301 21.32 1.50 -38.06
C SER A 301 20.11 2.21 -37.44
N SER A 302 18.99 1.51 -37.25
CA SER A 302 17.81 2.06 -36.55
C SER A 302 18.04 2.28 -35.05
N LEU A 303 18.89 1.45 -34.42
CA LEU A 303 19.12 1.43 -32.97
C LEU A 303 20.04 2.57 -32.51
N LEU A 304 21.08 2.88 -33.29
CA LEU A 304 22.04 3.93 -32.98
C LEU A 304 21.85 5.20 -33.84
N LEU A 305 20.75 5.27 -34.62
CA LEU A 305 20.41 6.37 -35.53
C LEU A 305 21.50 6.67 -36.59
N ILE A 306 22.27 5.66 -36.98
CA ILE A 306 23.38 5.76 -37.93
C ILE A 306 22.86 5.74 -39.37
N SER A 307 23.39 6.62 -40.21
CA SER A 307 22.90 6.79 -41.59
C SER A 307 23.23 5.59 -42.50
N LYS A 308 22.34 5.27 -43.45
CA LYS A 308 22.51 4.10 -44.34
C LYS A 308 23.85 4.12 -45.12
N SER A 309 24.28 5.30 -45.57
CA SER A 309 25.53 5.49 -46.31
C SER A 309 26.79 5.50 -45.42
N GLU A 310 26.64 5.54 -44.11
CA GLU A 310 27.72 5.43 -43.12
C GLU A 310 27.93 3.99 -42.71
N ILE A 311 26.87 3.30 -42.29
CA ILE A 311 26.97 1.87 -41.97
C ILE A 311 27.41 1.03 -43.17
N GLN A 312 27.04 1.38 -44.41
CA GLN A 312 27.57 0.69 -45.60
C GLN A 312 29.10 0.86 -45.73
N ARG A 313 29.62 2.10 -45.61
CA ARG A 313 31.07 2.37 -45.64
C ARG A 313 31.81 1.64 -44.51
N ASP A 314 31.18 1.47 -43.36
CA ASP A 314 31.75 0.75 -42.23
C ASP A 314 31.74 -0.77 -42.45
N ILE A 315 30.67 -1.33 -43.04
CA ILE A 315 30.62 -2.74 -43.50
C ILE A 315 31.73 -2.99 -44.52
N ASP A 316 31.86 -2.13 -45.53
CA ASP A 316 32.87 -2.27 -46.58
C ASP A 316 34.31 -2.19 -46.05
N ARG A 317 34.56 -1.38 -45.02
CA ARG A 317 35.85 -1.32 -44.31
C ARG A 317 36.12 -2.57 -43.48
N MET A 318 35.10 -3.18 -42.87
CA MET A 318 35.28 -4.19 -41.81
C MET A 318 35.03 -5.64 -42.26
N LYS A 319 34.41 -5.86 -43.44
CA LYS A 319 34.07 -7.21 -43.97
C LYS A 319 35.25 -8.13 -44.30
N SER A 320 36.44 -7.56 -44.46
CA SER A 320 37.72 -8.26 -44.67
C SER A 320 38.38 -8.74 -43.38
N GLU A 321 38.14 -8.06 -42.26
CA GLU A 321 38.69 -8.40 -40.94
C GLU A 321 37.73 -9.29 -40.13
N ALA A 322 36.43 -8.95 -40.14
CA ALA A 322 35.38 -9.61 -39.40
C ALA A 322 35.00 -10.98 -40.02
N THR A 323 35.93 -11.92 -39.97
CA THR A 323 35.87 -13.25 -40.58
C THR A 323 35.56 -14.34 -39.55
N GLU A 324 35.02 -15.45 -40.04
CA GLU A 324 34.77 -16.67 -39.28
C GLU A 324 36.07 -17.26 -38.72
N GLY A 325 37.18 -17.17 -39.46
CA GLY A 325 38.51 -17.62 -39.01
C GLY A 325 38.96 -16.92 -37.73
N LEU A 326 38.90 -15.59 -37.71
CA LEU A 326 39.25 -14.80 -36.52
C LEU A 326 38.31 -15.12 -35.34
N ALA A 327 37.01 -15.32 -35.59
CA ALA A 327 36.05 -15.70 -34.55
C ALA A 327 36.31 -17.11 -33.99
N ILE A 328 36.77 -18.06 -34.82
CA ILE A 328 37.20 -19.40 -34.40
C ILE A 328 38.44 -19.30 -33.51
N ASP A 329 39.43 -18.49 -33.88
CA ASP A 329 40.68 -18.36 -33.14
C ASP A 329 40.48 -17.65 -31.79
N GLU A 330 39.59 -16.66 -31.70
CA GLU A 330 39.18 -16.06 -30.41
C GLU A 330 38.47 -17.07 -29.50
N LEU A 331 37.52 -17.85 -30.04
CA LEU A 331 36.83 -18.88 -29.25
C LEU A 331 37.79 -20.00 -28.80
N LYS A 332 38.78 -20.38 -29.62
CA LYS A 332 39.85 -21.31 -29.23
C LYS A 332 40.75 -20.70 -28.15
N SER A 333 41.05 -19.41 -28.23
CA SER A 333 41.83 -18.68 -27.22
C SER A 333 41.12 -18.63 -25.88
N ILE A 334 39.82 -18.32 -25.86
CA ILE A 334 38.99 -18.35 -24.64
C ILE A 334 38.90 -19.78 -24.08
N GLN A 335 38.72 -20.79 -24.93
CA GLN A 335 38.68 -22.18 -24.49
C GLN A 335 40.00 -22.64 -23.86
N LEU A 336 41.15 -22.21 -24.40
CA LEU A 336 42.47 -22.47 -23.85
C LEU A 336 42.65 -21.74 -22.51
N ALA A 337 42.26 -20.47 -22.44
CA ALA A 337 42.35 -19.65 -21.23
C ALA A 337 41.49 -20.19 -20.08
N LEU A 338 40.27 -20.66 -20.38
CA LEU A 338 39.37 -21.27 -19.39
C LEU A 338 39.86 -22.67 -18.97
N ARG A 339 40.42 -23.47 -19.89
CA ARG A 339 40.96 -24.79 -19.55
C ARG A 339 42.24 -24.73 -18.72
N GLY A 340 43.19 -23.85 -19.09
CA GLY A 340 44.54 -23.82 -18.53
C GLY A 340 44.84 -22.75 -17.49
N TYR A 341 44.01 -21.70 -17.38
CA TYR A 341 44.24 -20.57 -16.46
C TYR A 341 42.97 -20.12 -15.71
N ASP A 342 41.86 -20.86 -15.82
CA ASP A 342 40.55 -20.57 -15.21
C ASP A 342 39.95 -19.19 -15.56
N ARG A 343 40.40 -18.59 -16.67
CA ARG A 343 39.98 -17.26 -17.15
C ARG A 343 38.87 -17.35 -18.20
N HIS A 344 37.76 -16.67 -17.97
CA HIS A 344 36.68 -16.46 -18.94
C HIS A 344 36.21 -14.99 -18.89
N PRO A 345 35.73 -14.37 -20.01
CA PRO A 345 35.39 -12.94 -20.01
C PRO A 345 34.25 -12.51 -19.08
N VAL A 346 33.45 -13.45 -18.56
CA VAL A 346 32.20 -13.15 -17.83
C VAL A 346 32.17 -13.70 -16.39
N TYR A 347 32.95 -14.74 -16.08
CA TYR A 347 33.08 -15.32 -14.75
C TYR A 347 34.51 -15.83 -14.49
N GLN A 348 34.86 -15.95 -13.22
CA GLN A 348 36.06 -16.60 -12.70
C GLN A 348 35.67 -17.61 -11.59
N ALA A 349 36.60 -18.44 -11.12
CA ALA A 349 36.30 -19.42 -10.06
C ALA A 349 35.74 -18.79 -8.76
N ILE A 350 36.14 -17.55 -8.45
CA ILE A 350 35.66 -16.77 -7.29
C ILE A 350 34.18 -16.31 -7.41
N ASP A 351 33.58 -16.39 -8.60
CA ASP A 351 32.17 -16.05 -8.82
C ASP A 351 31.21 -17.18 -8.39
N PHE A 352 31.69 -18.29 -7.84
CA PHE A 352 30.89 -19.47 -7.50
C PHE A 352 30.97 -19.82 -6.01
N THR A 353 29.87 -20.35 -5.45
CA THR A 353 29.79 -20.76 -4.04
C THR A 353 30.59 -22.02 -3.72
N SER A 354 30.88 -22.86 -4.72
CA SER A 354 31.75 -24.02 -4.60
C SER A 354 32.49 -24.31 -5.91
N ASP A 355 33.68 -24.90 -5.82
CA ASP A 355 34.40 -25.41 -6.99
C ASP A 355 33.54 -26.42 -7.79
N SER A 356 32.75 -27.25 -7.11
CA SER A 356 31.86 -28.22 -7.78
C SER A 356 30.81 -27.57 -8.70
N GLU A 357 30.38 -26.33 -8.41
CA GLU A 357 29.50 -25.56 -9.27
C GLU A 357 30.28 -24.90 -10.41
N TYR A 358 31.48 -24.38 -10.12
CA TYR A 358 32.37 -23.81 -11.13
C TYR A 358 32.77 -24.84 -12.19
N GLN A 359 33.21 -26.05 -11.81
CA GLN A 359 33.60 -27.09 -12.77
C GLN A 359 32.43 -27.53 -13.65
N ARG A 360 31.21 -27.73 -13.09
CA ARG A 360 30.00 -28.05 -13.87
C ARG A 360 29.64 -26.96 -14.87
N TRP A 361 29.74 -25.69 -14.47
CA TRP A 361 29.54 -24.56 -15.38
C TRP A 361 30.63 -24.55 -16.46
N LYS A 362 31.89 -24.68 -16.09
CA LYS A 362 33.07 -24.69 -16.97
C LYS A 362 33.00 -25.79 -18.02
N GLU A 363 32.62 -27.02 -17.65
CA GLU A 363 32.38 -28.12 -18.59
C GLU A 363 31.29 -27.77 -19.62
N SER A 364 30.15 -27.25 -19.16
CA SER A 364 29.03 -26.90 -20.04
C SER A 364 29.31 -25.68 -20.92
N GLU A 365 30.11 -24.73 -20.43
CA GLU A 365 30.58 -23.57 -21.18
C GLU A 365 31.60 -23.99 -22.25
N VAL A 366 32.56 -24.84 -21.89
CA VAL A 366 33.51 -25.43 -22.86
C VAL A 366 32.76 -26.22 -23.93
N GLU A 367 31.74 -27.02 -23.59
CA GLU A 367 30.90 -27.74 -24.57
C GLU A 367 30.15 -26.76 -25.51
N ALA A 368 29.63 -25.66 -24.98
CA ALA A 368 28.97 -24.62 -25.76
C ALA A 368 29.93 -23.85 -26.69
N ILE A 369 31.18 -23.62 -26.28
CA ILE A 369 32.23 -23.05 -27.15
C ILE A 369 32.56 -24.00 -28.30
N HIS A 370 32.72 -25.32 -28.05
CA HIS A 370 32.96 -26.30 -29.12
C HIS A 370 31.84 -26.30 -30.18
N LYS A 371 30.58 -26.22 -29.73
CA LYS A 371 29.41 -26.14 -30.63
C LYS A 371 29.43 -24.88 -31.50
N GLN A 372 29.82 -23.74 -30.94
CA GLN A 372 29.92 -22.48 -31.69
C GLN A 372 31.09 -22.48 -32.68
N ILE A 373 32.26 -23.01 -32.28
CA ILE A 373 33.40 -23.24 -33.18
C ILE A 373 32.98 -24.12 -34.36
N ALA A 374 32.26 -25.21 -34.12
CA ALA A 374 31.81 -26.11 -35.20
C ALA A 374 30.86 -25.42 -36.20
N ILE A 375 30.03 -24.48 -35.75
CA ILE A 375 29.16 -23.68 -36.63
C ILE A 375 30.02 -22.77 -37.54
N PHE A 376 30.99 -22.05 -36.98
CA PHE A 376 31.88 -21.18 -37.75
C PHE A 376 32.84 -21.98 -38.65
N GLU A 377 33.36 -23.13 -38.20
CA GLU A 377 34.21 -24.01 -39.01
C GLU A 377 33.46 -24.68 -40.16
N ASN A 378 32.14 -24.83 -40.07
CA ASN A 378 31.32 -25.26 -41.19
C ASN A 378 31.09 -24.13 -42.20
N ALA A 379 30.89 -22.88 -41.75
CA ALA A 379 30.78 -21.73 -42.65
C ALA A 379 32.09 -21.43 -43.39
N ALA A 380 33.21 -21.38 -42.66
CA ALA A 380 34.57 -21.13 -43.19
C ALA A 380 35.11 -22.20 -44.17
N ARG A 381 34.36 -23.28 -44.44
CA ARG A 381 34.68 -24.26 -45.50
C ARG A 381 34.16 -23.85 -46.88
N PHE A 382 33.19 -22.94 -46.95
CA PHE A 382 32.56 -22.50 -48.20
C PHE A 382 33.08 -21.14 -48.71
N ASP A 383 33.62 -20.28 -47.83
CA ASP A 383 34.37 -19.08 -48.24
C ASP A 383 35.81 -19.43 -48.65
N ALA A 384 35.96 -19.96 -49.86
CA ALA A 384 37.26 -20.31 -50.45
C ALA A 384 38.11 -19.09 -50.88
N SER A 385 37.69 -17.86 -50.58
CA SER A 385 38.36 -16.63 -51.05
C SER A 385 39.48 -16.12 -50.13
N THR A 386 39.52 -16.57 -48.86
CA THR A 386 40.44 -16.04 -47.84
C THR A 386 41.61 -17.00 -47.59
N PRO A 387 42.87 -16.63 -47.87
CA PRO A 387 44.03 -17.49 -47.60
C PRO A 387 44.24 -17.72 -46.11
N ARG A 388 44.23 -18.99 -45.67
CA ARG A 388 44.71 -19.36 -44.34
C ARG A 388 46.22 -19.11 -44.27
N LYS A 389 46.64 -18.11 -43.49
CA LYS A 389 47.99 -18.10 -42.90
C LYS A 389 48.00 -19.10 -41.76
N ASP A 390 49.08 -19.87 -41.63
CA ASP A 390 49.25 -20.75 -40.48
C ASP A 390 49.27 -19.92 -39.19
N ALA A 391 48.35 -20.23 -38.28
CA ALA A 391 48.16 -19.46 -37.05
C ALA A 391 49.32 -19.71 -36.08
N SER A 392 50.13 -18.67 -35.86
CA SER A 392 50.96 -18.59 -34.65
C SER A 392 50.09 -18.73 -33.41
N ILE A 393 50.60 -19.40 -32.36
CA ILE A 393 49.91 -19.58 -31.07
C ILE A 393 49.26 -18.25 -30.64
N PRO A 394 47.93 -18.20 -30.41
CA PRO A 394 47.25 -16.96 -30.05
C PRO A 394 47.83 -16.34 -28.77
N ASP A 395 48.19 -15.07 -28.87
CA ASP A 395 48.71 -14.27 -27.76
C ASP A 395 47.55 -13.82 -26.85
N PRO A 396 47.42 -14.36 -25.61
CA PRO A 396 46.31 -14.05 -24.73
C PRO A 396 46.41 -12.65 -24.09
N THR A 397 47.41 -11.84 -24.44
CA THR A 397 47.57 -10.46 -23.95
C THR A 397 47.00 -9.40 -24.90
N LYS A 398 46.63 -9.78 -26.14
CA LYS A 398 45.93 -8.88 -27.07
C LYS A 398 44.44 -8.82 -26.80
N GLY A 399 43.86 -7.63 -26.91
CA GLY A 399 42.42 -7.42 -26.77
C GLY A 399 41.62 -8.11 -27.88
N LEU A 400 40.48 -8.68 -27.51
CA LEU A 400 39.58 -9.40 -28.42
C LEU A 400 38.87 -8.43 -29.39
N TYR A 401 38.73 -8.86 -30.64
CA TYR A 401 38.13 -8.11 -31.74
C TYR A 401 36.60 -8.20 -31.74
N PHE A 402 36.03 -9.39 -31.46
CA PHE A 402 34.58 -9.58 -31.45
C PHE A 402 33.93 -9.35 -30.07
N ILE A 403 34.68 -9.50 -28.98
CA ILE A 403 34.16 -9.56 -27.60
C ILE A 403 34.69 -8.36 -26.79
N PRO A 404 33.84 -7.49 -26.23
CA PRO A 404 34.27 -6.37 -25.40
C PRO A 404 34.97 -6.81 -24.10
N SER A 405 35.95 -6.01 -23.65
CA SER A 405 36.75 -6.26 -22.45
C SER A 405 35.97 -6.18 -21.13
N ASP A 406 34.95 -5.32 -21.04
CA ASP A 406 33.91 -5.38 -20.01
C ASP A 406 32.60 -5.85 -20.64
N THR A 407 32.48 -7.16 -20.76
CA THR A 407 31.43 -7.78 -21.54
C THR A 407 30.04 -7.58 -20.93
N LYS A 408 29.95 -7.53 -19.59
CA LYS A 408 28.68 -7.31 -18.86
C LYS A 408 28.17 -5.88 -19.06
N SER A 409 29.03 -4.87 -18.94
CA SER A 409 28.63 -3.46 -19.10
C SER A 409 28.27 -3.12 -20.56
N PHE A 410 28.99 -3.68 -21.55
CA PHE A 410 28.64 -3.51 -22.96
C PHE A 410 27.27 -4.14 -23.30
N TYR A 411 26.98 -5.32 -22.76
CA TYR A 411 25.66 -5.95 -22.91
C TYR A 411 24.55 -5.14 -22.22
N ARG A 412 24.82 -4.54 -21.05
CA ARG A 412 23.88 -3.62 -20.37
C ARG A 412 23.54 -2.42 -21.24
N HIS A 413 24.54 -1.75 -21.80
CA HIS A 413 24.35 -0.55 -22.62
C HIS A 413 23.54 -0.87 -23.88
N LEU A 414 23.85 -1.98 -24.55
CA LEU A 414 23.08 -2.51 -25.67
C LEU A 414 21.62 -2.79 -25.30
N LEU A 415 21.37 -3.39 -24.13
CA LEU A 415 20.02 -3.67 -23.63
C LEU A 415 19.24 -2.39 -23.30
N LYS A 416 19.87 -1.39 -22.67
CA LYS A 416 19.22 -0.09 -22.43
C LYS A 416 18.83 0.57 -23.75
N ARG A 417 19.73 0.63 -24.75
CA ARG A 417 19.39 1.15 -26.09
C ARG A 417 18.25 0.39 -26.76
N CYS A 418 18.22 -0.95 -26.67
CA CYS A 418 17.14 -1.75 -27.24
C CYS A 418 15.78 -1.42 -26.60
N LEU A 419 15.73 -1.35 -25.27
CA LEU A 419 14.53 -1.01 -24.51
C LEU A 419 14.10 0.44 -24.75
N GLU A 420 15.01 1.41 -24.75
CA GLU A 420 14.73 2.82 -25.10
C GLU A 420 14.11 2.95 -26.50
N ARG A 421 14.68 2.26 -27.51
CA ARG A 421 14.16 2.26 -28.89
C ARG A 421 12.75 1.69 -28.94
N ASP A 422 12.54 0.49 -28.39
CA ASP A 422 11.24 -0.19 -28.45
C ASP A 422 10.17 0.57 -27.65
N PHE A 423 10.56 1.13 -26.49
CA PHE A 423 9.70 2.00 -25.67
C PHE A 423 9.24 3.24 -26.44
N THR A 424 10.16 3.89 -27.16
CA THR A 424 9.89 5.10 -27.96
C THR A 424 9.05 4.77 -29.20
N ALA A 425 9.34 3.68 -29.90
CA ALA A 425 8.61 3.25 -31.09
C ALA A 425 7.12 2.95 -30.79
N SER A 426 6.83 2.41 -29.62
CA SER A 426 5.45 2.21 -29.13
C SER A 426 4.73 3.50 -28.68
N GLY A 427 5.39 4.67 -28.69
CA GLY A 427 4.87 5.90 -28.07
C GLY A 427 3.50 6.36 -28.58
N ASN A 428 3.24 6.21 -29.89
CA ASN A 428 1.97 6.63 -30.49
C ASN A 428 0.77 5.77 -30.07
N GLU A 429 0.98 4.49 -29.76
CA GLU A 429 -0.08 3.61 -29.24
C GLU A 429 -0.29 3.85 -27.73
N ARG A 430 0.77 4.25 -27.00
CA ARG A 430 0.72 4.56 -25.55
C ARG A 430 -0.12 5.80 -25.25
N LEU A 431 -0.04 6.82 -26.10
CA LEU A 431 -0.88 8.02 -26.01
C LEU A 431 -2.38 7.71 -26.16
N ALA A 432 -2.74 6.60 -26.82
CA ALA A 432 -4.13 6.16 -26.95
C ALA A 432 -4.59 5.27 -25.78
N ASN A 433 -3.71 4.43 -25.21
CA ASN A 433 -4.06 3.61 -24.05
C ASN A 433 -2.84 3.18 -23.20
N PRO A 434 -2.58 3.84 -22.04
CA PRO A 434 -1.39 3.58 -21.22
C PRO A 434 -1.28 2.17 -20.61
N GLU A 435 -2.39 1.45 -20.41
CA GLU A 435 -2.39 0.12 -19.76
C GLU A 435 -2.25 -1.04 -20.77
N SER A 436 -2.25 -0.78 -22.08
CA SER A 436 -2.50 -1.82 -23.11
C SER A 436 -1.30 -2.58 -23.65
N ILE A 437 -0.06 -2.20 -23.32
CA ILE A 437 1.12 -2.76 -24.02
C ILE A 437 1.74 -3.92 -23.25
N THR A 438 1.65 -5.09 -23.89
CA THR A 438 2.03 -6.42 -23.40
C THR A 438 3.32 -6.95 -24.06
N ILE A 439 4.14 -6.05 -24.61
CA ILE A 439 5.40 -6.36 -25.30
C ILE A 439 6.47 -5.35 -24.87
N LEU A 440 7.44 -5.84 -24.09
CA LEU A 440 8.56 -5.08 -23.52
C LEU A 440 9.72 -4.89 -24.51
N MET A 441 9.93 -5.87 -25.40
CA MET A 441 11.01 -5.86 -26.40
C MET A 441 10.51 -6.36 -27.77
N SER A 442 10.97 -5.72 -28.84
CA SER A 442 10.66 -6.10 -30.21
C SER A 442 11.43 -7.37 -30.64
N LYS A 443 10.91 -8.09 -31.65
CA LYS A 443 11.59 -9.26 -32.24
C LYS A 443 13.01 -8.90 -32.77
N SER A 444 13.18 -7.66 -33.24
CA SER A 444 14.47 -7.07 -33.66
C SER A 444 15.46 -6.96 -32.48
N SER A 445 15.04 -6.34 -31.36
CA SER A 445 15.85 -6.24 -30.14
C SER A 445 16.24 -7.61 -29.59
N ILE A 446 15.27 -8.53 -29.51
CA ILE A 446 15.49 -9.90 -29.02
C ILE A 446 16.56 -10.62 -29.85
N ASP A 447 16.55 -10.47 -31.18
CA ASP A 447 17.53 -11.13 -32.04
C ASP A 447 18.94 -10.51 -31.91
N ILE A 448 19.06 -9.17 -31.87
CA ILE A 448 20.33 -8.49 -31.57
C ILE A 448 20.91 -8.96 -30.24
N LEU A 449 20.11 -8.92 -29.17
CA LEU A 449 20.55 -9.28 -27.82
C LEU A 449 20.93 -10.76 -27.70
N THR A 450 20.16 -11.65 -28.34
CA THR A 450 20.46 -13.09 -28.35
C THR A 450 21.76 -13.39 -29.08
N LYS A 451 22.00 -12.77 -30.24
CA LYS A 451 23.26 -12.94 -30.98
C LYS A 451 24.46 -12.33 -30.24
N ALA A 452 24.29 -11.14 -29.66
CA ALA A 452 25.32 -10.49 -28.86
C ALA A 452 25.70 -11.35 -27.67
N ALA A 453 24.73 -11.81 -26.86
CA ALA A 453 24.99 -12.69 -25.73
C ALA A 453 25.70 -13.99 -26.14
N ASN A 454 25.33 -14.60 -27.27
CA ASN A 454 25.94 -15.85 -27.74
C ASN A 454 27.38 -15.67 -28.24
N LEU A 455 27.71 -14.55 -28.90
CA LEU A 455 29.10 -14.26 -29.31
C LEU A 455 29.95 -13.80 -28.11
N TRP A 456 29.38 -12.96 -27.26
CA TRP A 456 30.02 -12.39 -26.07
C TRP A 456 29.95 -13.28 -24.83
N ARG A 457 29.48 -14.53 -24.98
CA ARG A 457 29.43 -15.56 -23.92
C ARG A 457 28.69 -15.13 -22.64
N ILE A 458 27.68 -14.25 -22.74
CA ILE A 458 26.87 -13.80 -21.59
C ILE A 458 25.87 -14.90 -21.16
N PRO A 459 25.98 -15.47 -19.94
CA PRO A 459 25.12 -16.54 -19.48
C PRO A 459 23.67 -16.11 -19.26
N SER A 460 22.74 -17.06 -19.36
CA SER A 460 21.29 -16.88 -19.19
C SER A 460 20.91 -16.17 -17.89
N VAL A 461 21.51 -16.57 -16.77
CA VAL A 461 21.33 -15.93 -15.46
C VAL A 461 21.75 -14.46 -15.50
N THR A 462 22.97 -14.16 -15.93
CA THR A 462 23.44 -12.77 -16.08
C THR A 462 22.52 -11.97 -17.00
N ARG A 463 22.08 -12.50 -18.17
CA ARG A 463 21.11 -11.80 -19.04
C ARG A 463 19.83 -11.39 -18.29
N ALA A 464 19.29 -12.29 -17.46
CA ALA A 464 18.06 -12.08 -16.71
C ALA A 464 18.23 -11.04 -15.58
N VAL A 465 19.34 -11.11 -14.83
CA VAL A 465 19.68 -10.11 -13.81
C VAL A 465 19.93 -8.74 -14.44
N ILE A 466 20.62 -8.70 -15.59
CA ILE A 466 20.89 -7.47 -16.33
C ILE A 466 19.58 -6.82 -16.83
N LEU A 467 18.63 -7.61 -17.33
CA LEU A 467 17.31 -7.13 -17.75
C LEU A 467 16.54 -6.48 -16.60
N LEU A 468 16.55 -7.09 -15.41
CA LEU A 468 15.84 -6.54 -14.25
C LEU A 468 16.46 -5.24 -13.75
N ASP A 469 17.79 -5.10 -13.76
CA ASP A 469 18.47 -3.86 -13.38
C ASP A 469 18.21 -2.69 -14.35
N VAL A 470 18.19 -2.95 -15.66
CA VAL A 470 17.83 -1.92 -16.65
C VAL A 470 16.34 -1.56 -16.54
N SER A 471 15.48 -2.54 -16.26
CA SER A 471 14.05 -2.31 -15.97
C SER A 471 13.84 -1.48 -14.69
N GLU A 472 14.73 -1.60 -13.70
CA GLU A 472 14.75 -0.79 -12.48
C GLU A 472 15.15 0.65 -12.78
N GLU A 473 16.17 0.86 -13.62
CA GLU A 473 16.57 2.20 -14.09
C GLU A 473 15.42 2.88 -14.84
N MET A 474 14.76 2.18 -15.77
CA MET A 474 13.62 2.72 -16.52
C MET A 474 12.37 2.95 -15.64
N LEU A 475 12.22 2.22 -14.52
CA LEU A 475 11.19 2.50 -13.50
C LEU A 475 11.51 3.76 -12.67
N LYS A 476 12.79 4.05 -12.41
CA LYS A 476 13.25 5.31 -11.78
C LYS A 476 13.11 6.50 -12.72
N GLU A 477 13.44 6.34 -14.00
CA GLU A 477 13.30 7.37 -15.05
C GLU A 477 11.84 7.69 -15.38
N GLY A 478 10.87 6.97 -14.80
CA GLY A 478 9.44 7.21 -14.99
C GLY A 478 8.86 6.58 -16.27
N LEU A 479 9.69 5.94 -17.08
CA LEU A 479 9.29 5.25 -18.31
C LEU A 479 8.42 4.02 -17.99
N PHE A 480 8.87 3.15 -17.09
CA PHE A 480 8.15 1.91 -16.78
C PHE A 480 7.03 2.10 -15.75
N THR A 481 5.95 1.34 -15.95
CA THR A 481 4.84 1.15 -15.00
C THR A 481 4.98 -0.17 -14.24
N LEU A 482 4.10 -0.45 -13.28
CA LEU A 482 4.02 -1.77 -12.64
C LEU A 482 3.68 -2.90 -13.64
N ALA A 483 2.94 -2.63 -14.72
CA ALA A 483 2.64 -3.65 -15.72
C ALA A 483 3.91 -4.07 -16.50
N ASN A 484 4.81 -3.13 -16.77
CA ASN A 484 6.09 -3.42 -17.42
C ASN A 484 7.05 -4.18 -16.48
N LEU A 485 6.95 -3.96 -15.16
CA LEU A 485 7.67 -4.75 -14.16
C LEU A 485 7.23 -6.21 -14.17
N ASP A 486 5.91 -6.44 -14.29
CA ASP A 486 5.33 -7.78 -14.38
C ASP A 486 5.88 -8.54 -15.59
N GLU A 487 5.93 -7.89 -16.75
CA GLU A 487 6.51 -8.46 -17.97
C GLU A 487 8.03 -8.66 -17.87
N ALA A 488 8.78 -7.70 -17.29
CA ALA A 488 10.23 -7.79 -17.12
C ALA A 488 10.65 -9.02 -16.30
N PHE A 489 9.95 -9.32 -15.19
CA PHE A 489 10.20 -10.53 -14.41
C PHE A 489 9.81 -11.82 -15.16
N ASN A 490 8.71 -11.81 -15.91
CA ASN A 490 8.30 -12.97 -16.72
C ASN A 490 9.31 -13.26 -17.86
N LEU A 491 9.82 -12.21 -18.52
CA LEU A 491 10.85 -12.30 -19.55
C LEU A 491 12.19 -12.74 -18.96
N ALA A 492 12.63 -12.16 -17.84
CA ALA A 492 13.82 -12.58 -17.12
C ALA A 492 13.76 -14.07 -16.75
N LYS A 493 12.61 -14.54 -16.26
CA LYS A 493 12.34 -15.95 -15.99
C LYS A 493 12.48 -16.83 -17.24
N HIS A 494 11.81 -16.47 -18.34
CA HIS A 494 11.92 -17.20 -19.61
C HIS A 494 13.37 -17.24 -20.14
N VAL A 495 14.15 -16.17 -19.98
CA VAL A 495 15.55 -16.09 -20.41
C VAL A 495 16.49 -17.05 -19.65
N VAL A 496 16.11 -17.48 -18.44
CA VAL A 496 16.74 -18.57 -17.68
C VAL A 496 16.18 -19.94 -18.09
N GLU A 497 14.86 -20.12 -18.04
CA GLU A 497 14.22 -21.44 -18.20
C GLU A 497 14.30 -22.01 -19.63
N SER A 498 14.50 -21.14 -20.62
CA SER A 498 14.76 -21.52 -22.02
C SER A 498 16.19 -22.03 -22.29
N ASP A 499 17.14 -21.80 -21.38
CA ASP A 499 18.53 -22.24 -21.55
C ASP A 499 18.68 -23.72 -21.19
N LYS A 500 19.16 -24.50 -22.15
CA LYS A 500 19.45 -25.95 -22.05
C LYS A 500 18.25 -26.81 -21.58
N LYS A 501 17.51 -27.34 -22.56
CA LYS A 501 16.58 -28.49 -22.44
C LYS A 501 15.45 -28.38 -21.38
N GLY A 502 15.18 -27.20 -20.83
CA GLY A 502 14.19 -27.01 -19.77
C GLY A 502 14.64 -27.56 -18.41
N THR A 503 15.95 -27.67 -18.16
CA THR A 503 16.51 -28.22 -16.91
C THR A 503 16.94 -27.17 -15.87
N LEU A 504 16.95 -25.87 -16.22
CA LEU A 504 17.22 -24.78 -15.29
C LEU A 504 15.92 -24.13 -14.84
N ALA A 505 15.52 -24.36 -13.58
CA ALA A 505 14.41 -23.66 -12.96
C ALA A 505 14.83 -22.25 -12.50
N TRP A 506 13.87 -21.34 -12.31
CA TRP A 506 14.09 -20.06 -11.62
C TRP A 506 14.41 -20.26 -10.13
N SER A 507 15.68 -20.56 -9.86
CA SER A 507 16.23 -20.82 -8.52
C SER A 507 17.41 -19.87 -8.20
N PRO A 508 17.17 -18.62 -7.77
CA PRO A 508 18.25 -17.66 -7.51
C PRO A 508 19.32 -18.12 -6.50
N HIS A 509 19.00 -19.10 -5.64
CA HIS A 509 19.97 -19.68 -4.71
C HIS A 509 21.04 -20.55 -5.38
N THR A 510 20.82 -21.08 -6.59
CA THR A 510 21.78 -21.90 -7.36
C THR A 510 22.54 -21.12 -8.43
N TRP A 511 22.43 -19.79 -8.46
CA TRP A 511 23.12 -18.93 -9.43
C TRP A 511 24.59 -18.71 -9.04
N PRO A 512 25.45 -18.18 -9.93
CA PRO A 512 26.78 -17.70 -9.53
C PRO A 512 26.66 -16.57 -8.49
N TYR A 513 27.56 -16.53 -7.52
CA TYR A 513 27.55 -15.62 -6.37
C TYR A 513 27.50 -14.14 -6.79
N CYS A 514 28.22 -13.75 -7.85
CA CYS A 514 28.17 -12.36 -8.34
C CYS A 514 26.78 -11.97 -8.88
N ASP A 515 26.08 -12.90 -9.56
CA ASP A 515 24.71 -12.68 -10.00
C ASP A 515 23.72 -12.73 -8.81
N LYS A 516 23.94 -13.57 -7.77
CA LYS A 516 23.12 -13.57 -6.54
C LYS A 516 23.18 -12.21 -5.84
N VAL A 517 24.39 -11.72 -5.56
CA VAL A 517 24.64 -10.45 -4.87
C VAL A 517 24.07 -9.29 -5.68
N HIS A 518 24.23 -9.31 -7.01
CA HIS A 518 23.65 -8.24 -7.81
C HIS A 518 22.13 -8.33 -7.93
N PHE A 519 21.53 -9.51 -8.08
CA PHE A 519 20.08 -9.67 -8.08
C PHE A 519 19.43 -9.13 -6.80
N VAL A 520 20.03 -9.40 -5.63
CA VAL A 520 19.60 -8.80 -4.34
C VAL A 520 19.73 -7.28 -4.36
N THR A 521 20.79 -6.73 -4.97
CA THR A 521 20.96 -5.28 -5.15
C THR A 521 19.80 -4.71 -5.98
N VAL A 522 19.44 -5.36 -7.10
CA VAL A 522 18.30 -4.97 -7.96
C VAL A 522 16.97 -5.03 -7.20
N LEU A 523 16.72 -6.09 -6.41
CA LEU A 523 15.52 -6.19 -5.58
C LEU A 523 15.47 -5.08 -4.51
N SER A 524 16.60 -4.72 -3.90
CA SER A 524 16.71 -3.60 -2.96
C SER A 524 16.43 -2.25 -3.63
N GLU A 525 16.87 -2.05 -4.88
CA GLU A 525 16.58 -0.84 -5.64
C GLU A 525 15.11 -0.77 -6.08
N PHE A 526 14.52 -1.86 -6.58
CA PHE A 526 13.07 -1.93 -6.82
C PHE A 526 12.25 -1.65 -5.55
N GLN A 527 12.67 -2.17 -4.40
CA GLN A 527 12.03 -1.90 -3.11
C GLN A 527 12.02 -0.40 -2.80
N LYS A 528 13.15 0.29 -2.98
CA LYS A 528 13.25 1.75 -2.77
C LYS A 528 12.34 2.51 -3.73
N SER A 529 12.38 2.14 -5.01
CA SER A 529 11.59 2.75 -6.09
C SER A 529 10.08 2.57 -5.88
N ILE A 530 9.62 1.38 -5.46
CA ILE A 530 8.20 1.12 -5.16
C ILE A 530 7.78 1.80 -3.85
N MET A 531 8.60 1.74 -2.80
CA MET A 531 8.31 2.45 -1.53
C MET A 531 8.21 3.96 -1.71
N HIS A 532 8.98 4.56 -2.63
CA HIS A 532 8.86 5.97 -2.97
C HIS A 532 7.57 6.28 -3.73
N ARG A 533 7.10 5.39 -4.62
CA ARG A 533 5.80 5.53 -5.30
C ARG A 533 4.61 5.36 -4.32
N ILE A 534 4.75 4.52 -3.29
CA ILE A 534 3.79 4.44 -2.17
C ILE A 534 3.81 5.74 -1.35
N GLU A 535 4.98 6.32 -1.08
CA GLU A 535 5.10 7.61 -0.40
C GLU A 535 4.42 8.74 -1.17
N GLU A 536 4.56 8.78 -2.50
CA GLU A 536 3.90 9.77 -3.35
C GLU A 536 2.37 9.59 -3.34
N ALA A 537 1.90 8.36 -3.51
CA ALA A 537 0.48 8.02 -3.36
C ALA A 537 -0.08 8.32 -1.95
N LEU A 538 0.78 8.43 -0.93
CA LEU A 538 0.41 8.82 0.43
C LEU A 538 0.36 10.34 0.67
N ARG A 539 0.94 11.17 -0.22
CA ARG A 539 0.70 12.63 -0.22
C ARG A 539 -0.73 12.92 -0.66
N GLN A 540 -1.10 12.31 -1.79
CA GLN A 540 -2.33 12.55 -2.54
C GLN A 540 -3.56 11.84 -1.95
N ILE A 541 -3.61 11.51 -0.64
CA ILE A 541 -4.68 10.65 -0.07
C ILE A 541 -6.05 11.32 0.06
N TYR A 542 -6.08 12.66 0.02
CA TYR A 542 -7.30 13.46 0.23
C TYR A 542 -7.95 13.96 -1.07
N ASP A 543 -7.23 13.86 -2.18
CA ASP A 543 -7.68 14.15 -3.54
C ASP A 543 -8.98 13.41 -3.87
N ASP A 544 -9.73 13.89 -4.86
CA ASP A 544 -10.99 13.27 -5.28
C ASP A 544 -10.77 11.87 -5.88
N SER A 545 -9.69 11.71 -6.65
CA SER A 545 -9.26 10.45 -7.27
C SER A 545 -7.82 10.08 -6.86
N PRO A 546 -7.58 9.73 -5.59
CA PRO A 546 -6.24 9.53 -5.05
C PRO A 546 -5.65 8.20 -5.54
N PRO A 547 -4.32 8.08 -5.72
CA PRO A 547 -3.72 6.90 -6.35
C PRO A 547 -3.98 5.58 -5.60
N LYS A 548 -4.15 4.50 -6.35
CA LYS A 548 -4.33 3.15 -5.79
C LYS A 548 -3.00 2.67 -5.21
N ILE A 549 -2.89 2.61 -3.87
CA ILE A 549 -1.70 2.08 -3.18
C ILE A 549 -1.56 0.56 -3.33
N ARG A 550 -2.69 -0.17 -3.39
CA ARG A 550 -2.73 -1.66 -3.36
C ARG A 550 -1.84 -2.35 -4.40
N PRO A 551 -1.82 -1.98 -5.71
CA PRO A 551 -0.94 -2.61 -6.70
C PRO A 551 0.56 -2.52 -6.36
N TYR A 552 1.00 -1.45 -5.69
CA TYR A 552 2.40 -1.32 -5.25
C TYR A 552 2.74 -2.28 -4.10
N LEU A 553 1.78 -2.57 -3.21
CA LEU A 553 1.94 -3.60 -2.18
C LEU A 553 1.99 -5.00 -2.80
N GLU A 554 1.05 -5.30 -3.70
CA GLU A 554 0.99 -6.59 -4.40
C GLU A 554 2.27 -6.85 -5.23
N ALA A 555 2.89 -5.80 -5.79
CA ALA A 555 4.20 -5.89 -6.44
C ALA A 555 5.36 -6.12 -5.45
N LEU A 556 5.38 -5.46 -4.29
CA LEU A 556 6.37 -5.73 -3.23
C LEU A 556 6.30 -7.18 -2.73
N ASP A 557 5.09 -7.66 -2.45
CA ASP A 557 4.85 -9.02 -1.97
C ASP A 557 5.34 -10.06 -3.00
N LYS A 558 4.89 -9.90 -4.26
CA LYS A 558 5.14 -10.84 -5.37
C LYS A 558 6.59 -10.90 -5.83
N TYR A 559 7.31 -9.77 -5.84
CA TYR A 559 8.63 -9.67 -6.48
C TYR A 559 9.80 -9.46 -5.53
N ILE A 560 9.57 -9.06 -4.28
CA ILE A 560 10.65 -8.72 -3.33
C ILE A 560 10.51 -9.53 -2.05
N LEU A 561 9.37 -9.46 -1.36
CA LEU A 561 9.20 -10.08 -0.05
C LEU A 561 9.10 -11.61 -0.12
N ALA A 562 8.67 -12.16 -1.27
CA ALA A 562 8.79 -13.59 -1.57
C ALA A 562 10.23 -14.14 -1.42
N TYR A 563 11.26 -13.32 -1.68
CA TYR A 563 12.66 -13.75 -1.53
C TYR A 563 13.18 -13.60 -0.09
N THR A 564 12.59 -12.71 0.73
CA THR A 564 12.93 -12.58 2.15
C THR A 564 12.71 -13.90 2.90
N ALA A 565 11.61 -14.61 2.62
CA ALA A 565 11.29 -15.90 3.25
C ALA A 565 12.38 -16.96 2.98
N LEU A 566 12.84 -17.05 1.72
CA LEU A 566 13.92 -17.95 1.31
C LEU A 566 15.25 -17.61 2.03
N GLY A 567 15.55 -16.32 2.22
CA GLY A 567 16.70 -15.87 3.00
C GLY A 567 16.63 -16.28 4.48
N GLN A 568 15.45 -16.22 5.09
CA GLN A 568 15.24 -16.65 6.49
C GLN A 568 15.35 -18.17 6.69
N GLU A 569 15.00 -18.97 5.68
CA GLU A 569 15.21 -20.43 5.71
C GLU A 569 16.70 -20.76 5.59
N GLN A 570 17.44 -20.10 4.70
CA GLN A 570 18.88 -20.29 4.53
C GLN A 570 19.67 -19.97 5.83
N GLN A 571 19.31 -18.90 6.54
CA GLN A 571 19.90 -18.58 7.85
C GLN A 571 19.73 -19.70 8.89
N LYS A 572 18.56 -20.34 8.94
CA LYS A 572 18.27 -21.43 9.89
C LYS A 572 19.09 -22.69 9.61
N HIS A 573 19.54 -22.88 8.38
CA HIS A 573 20.42 -23.98 7.99
C HIS A 573 21.92 -23.68 8.16
N GLY A 574 22.27 -22.52 8.73
CA GLY A 574 23.66 -22.21 9.11
C GLY A 574 24.55 -21.70 7.97
N ASP A 575 23.97 -21.26 6.84
CA ASP A 575 24.72 -20.54 5.81
C ASP A 575 24.98 -19.09 6.27
N PRO A 576 26.24 -18.70 6.54
CA PRO A 576 26.57 -17.34 6.99
C PRO A 576 26.46 -16.30 5.87
N ALA A 577 26.31 -16.72 4.60
CA ALA A 577 26.25 -15.86 3.43
C ALA A 577 24.81 -15.61 2.93
N SER A 578 23.81 -15.67 3.82
CA SER A 578 22.37 -15.52 3.54
C SER A 578 22.04 -14.25 2.75
N THR A 579 22.06 -14.36 1.41
CA THR A 579 22.17 -13.18 0.53
C THR A 579 20.85 -12.41 0.45
N PHE A 580 19.71 -13.11 0.55
CA PHE A 580 18.35 -12.55 0.41
C PHE A 580 17.83 -11.89 1.70
N THR A 581 18.68 -11.12 2.38
CA THR A 581 18.34 -10.41 3.63
C THR A 581 18.17 -8.91 3.41
N GLY A 582 17.48 -8.22 4.32
CA GLY A 582 17.30 -6.76 4.26
C GLY A 582 16.34 -6.24 3.18
N LEU A 583 15.55 -7.11 2.55
CA LEU A 583 14.56 -6.74 1.52
C LEU A 583 13.23 -6.19 2.09
N GLU A 584 13.00 -6.27 3.40
CA GLU A 584 11.79 -5.70 4.03
C GLU A 584 11.82 -4.16 4.12
N PRO A 585 10.64 -3.49 4.15
CA PRO A 585 10.51 -2.07 4.53
C PRO A 585 11.18 -1.74 5.86
N SER A 586 12.32 -1.04 5.78
CA SER A 586 13.08 -0.62 6.96
C SER A 586 12.26 0.28 7.89
N ALA A 587 12.56 0.26 9.19
CA ALA A 587 11.90 1.13 10.17
C ALA A 587 11.99 2.63 9.81
N LYS A 588 13.08 3.05 9.12
CA LYS A 588 13.24 4.41 8.59
C LYS A 588 12.26 4.73 7.46
N GLN A 589 12.01 3.79 6.55
CA GLN A 589 10.98 3.94 5.50
C GLN A 589 9.57 3.97 6.12
N ILE A 590 9.26 3.05 7.04
CA ILE A 590 7.97 3.02 7.76
C ILE A 590 7.72 4.34 8.52
N LYS A 591 8.73 4.89 9.22
CA LYS A 591 8.63 6.20 9.89
C LYS A 591 8.45 7.35 8.89
N ARG A 592 9.09 7.30 7.71
CA ARG A 592 8.90 8.28 6.64
C ARG A 592 7.46 8.27 6.12
N LEU A 593 6.89 7.09 5.83
CA LEU A 593 5.50 6.98 5.38
C LEU A 593 4.50 7.51 6.43
N LYS A 594 4.71 7.23 7.72
CA LYS A 594 3.91 7.83 8.80
C LYS A 594 3.98 9.36 8.78
N LYS A 595 5.18 9.95 8.63
CA LYS A 595 5.33 11.41 8.53
C LYS A 595 4.64 11.98 7.29
N THR A 596 4.65 11.28 6.15
CA THR A 596 3.93 11.74 4.94
C THR A 596 2.42 11.82 5.17
N ILE A 597 1.82 10.83 5.85
CA ILE A 597 0.39 10.84 6.20
C ILE A 597 0.04 12.00 7.13
N ILE A 598 0.90 12.25 8.14
CA ILE A 598 0.76 13.39 9.05
C ILE A 598 0.79 14.71 8.29
N ALA A 599 1.80 14.92 7.43
CA ALA A 599 1.92 16.16 6.64
C ALA A 599 0.73 16.39 5.69
N ALA A 600 0.24 15.34 5.03
CA ALA A 600 -0.96 15.43 4.19
C ALA A 600 -2.22 15.75 5.01
N ALA A 601 -2.29 15.32 6.27
CA ALA A 601 -3.38 15.63 7.20
C ALA A 601 -3.27 17.06 7.77
N GLU A 602 -2.06 17.55 8.05
CA GLU A 602 -1.80 18.96 8.40
C GLU A 602 -2.25 19.89 7.27
N GLU A 603 -1.82 19.61 6.02
CA GLU A 603 -2.21 20.36 4.82
C GLU A 603 -3.73 20.28 4.58
N LYS A 604 -4.34 19.09 4.70
CA LYS A 604 -5.79 18.97 4.50
C LYS A 604 -6.57 19.69 5.59
N TYR A 605 -6.16 19.61 6.85
CA TYR A 605 -6.80 20.36 7.94
C TYR A 605 -6.72 21.88 7.71
N GLY A 606 -5.58 22.40 7.23
CA GLY A 606 -5.46 23.80 6.80
C GLY A 606 -6.54 24.21 5.81
N SER A 607 -6.75 23.40 4.76
CA SER A 607 -7.82 23.63 3.77
C SER A 607 -9.26 23.40 4.28
N LEU A 608 -9.43 22.95 5.53
CA LEU A 608 -10.74 22.85 6.18
C LEU A 608 -10.99 24.05 7.11
N ILE A 609 -9.99 24.48 7.90
CA ILE A 609 -10.15 25.62 8.83
C ILE A 609 -10.32 26.96 8.10
N ASP A 610 -9.88 27.09 6.84
CA ASP A 610 -10.18 28.25 5.99
C ASP A 610 -11.67 28.47 5.67
N ILE A 611 -12.55 27.55 6.09
CA ILE A 611 -14.01 27.72 6.06
C ILE A 611 -14.52 28.61 7.20
N ILE A 612 -13.76 28.74 8.29
CA ILE A 612 -14.10 29.58 9.44
C ILE A 612 -13.93 31.06 9.06
N PRO A 613 -14.99 31.89 9.11
CA PRO A 613 -14.85 33.31 8.84
C PRO A 613 -13.90 33.98 9.84
N ARG A 614 -13.01 34.82 9.31
CA ARG A 614 -12.03 35.61 10.10
C ARG A 614 -12.49 37.06 10.30
N ASP A 615 -13.77 37.30 10.05
CA ASP A 615 -14.44 38.59 10.13
C ASP A 615 -15.68 38.45 11.02
N HIS A 616 -16.52 39.49 11.06
CA HIS A 616 -17.75 39.47 11.83
C HIS A 616 -18.76 38.36 11.46
N THR A 617 -18.64 37.65 10.33
CA THR A 617 -19.64 36.64 9.93
C THR A 617 -19.52 35.29 10.64
N LEU A 618 -18.54 35.13 11.54
CA LEU A 618 -18.39 33.92 12.37
C LEU A 618 -19.61 33.69 13.29
N ASP A 619 -20.05 32.44 13.33
CA ASP A 619 -21.28 31.97 13.98
C ASP A 619 -21.09 30.47 14.37
N PRO A 620 -21.75 29.93 15.42
CA PRO A 620 -21.60 28.54 15.86
C PRO A 620 -21.71 27.50 14.74
N LEU A 621 -22.58 27.73 13.75
CA LEU A 621 -22.79 26.80 12.64
C LEU A 621 -21.55 26.62 11.78
N HIS A 622 -20.66 27.61 11.66
CA HIS A 622 -19.39 27.46 10.93
C HIS A 622 -18.44 26.46 11.61
N ILE A 623 -18.43 26.43 12.95
CA ILE A 623 -17.60 25.50 13.74
C ILE A 623 -18.20 24.08 13.68
N VAL A 624 -19.54 23.97 13.68
CA VAL A 624 -20.25 22.70 13.37
C VAL A 624 -19.88 22.19 11.97
N ASP A 625 -19.87 23.07 10.97
CA ASP A 625 -19.58 22.72 9.58
C ASP A 625 -18.11 22.26 9.40
N LEU A 626 -17.16 22.86 10.12
CA LEU A 626 -15.79 22.38 10.22
C LEU A 626 -15.72 21.00 10.89
N ALA A 627 -16.44 20.81 12.01
CA ALA A 627 -16.45 19.55 12.74
C ALA A 627 -16.97 18.39 11.89
N ASP A 628 -18.10 18.55 11.20
CA ASP A 628 -18.67 17.53 10.32
C ASP A 628 -17.78 17.26 9.08
N LYS A 629 -17.05 18.26 8.57
CA LYS A 629 -16.07 18.06 7.50
C LYS A 629 -14.85 17.28 7.98
N VAL A 630 -14.32 17.57 9.18
CA VAL A 630 -13.25 16.78 9.82
C VAL A 630 -13.68 15.33 9.99
N ILE A 631 -14.83 15.09 10.63
CA ILE A 631 -15.42 13.76 10.82
C ILE A 631 -15.66 13.06 9.48
N GLY A 632 -16.15 13.79 8.47
CA GLY A 632 -16.35 13.32 7.10
C GLY A 632 -15.06 12.85 6.41
N THR A 633 -13.93 13.53 6.60
CA THR A 633 -12.63 13.07 6.07
C THR A 633 -12.16 11.76 6.72
N ALA A 634 -12.30 11.62 8.05
CA ALA A 634 -11.95 10.39 8.75
C ALA A 634 -12.80 9.20 8.27
N LYS A 635 -14.14 9.37 8.22
CA LYS A 635 -15.08 8.35 7.70
C LYS A 635 -14.77 7.98 6.23
N ARG A 636 -14.36 8.95 5.39
CA ARG A 636 -13.92 8.73 3.99
C ARG A 636 -12.66 7.86 3.90
N LEU A 637 -11.62 8.16 4.69
CA LEU A 637 -10.37 7.39 4.71
C LEU A 637 -10.58 5.99 5.27
N GLN A 638 -11.38 5.83 6.34
CA GLN A 638 -11.69 4.53 6.93
C GLN A 638 -12.36 3.57 5.92
N LYS A 639 -13.25 4.10 5.07
CA LYS A 639 -13.88 3.33 3.98
C LYS A 639 -12.88 2.91 2.88
N ARG A 640 -11.87 3.75 2.59
CA ARG A 640 -10.85 3.54 1.55
C ARG A 640 -9.72 2.61 2.01
N TYR A 641 -9.24 2.76 3.24
CA TYR A 641 -8.06 2.08 3.81
C TYR A 641 -8.44 1.19 4.99
N LYS A 642 -9.14 0.08 4.70
CA LYS A 642 -9.66 -0.87 5.71
C LYS A 642 -8.60 -1.67 6.47
N SER A 643 -7.39 -1.78 5.93
CA SER A 643 -6.32 -2.63 6.46
C SER A 643 -5.03 -1.81 6.63
N PRO A 644 -4.28 -1.96 7.74
CA PRO A 644 -3.05 -1.22 7.96
C PRO A 644 -1.95 -1.63 6.96
N LEU A 645 -1.28 -0.64 6.35
CA LEU A 645 -0.17 -0.88 5.42
C LEU A 645 0.98 -1.56 6.19
N PHE A 646 1.56 -2.61 5.60
CA PHE A 646 2.61 -3.44 6.22
C PHE A 646 2.25 -3.99 7.62
N GLY A 647 0.95 -4.12 7.93
CA GLY A 647 0.45 -4.50 9.25
C GLY A 647 0.68 -3.45 10.36
N LYS A 648 1.27 -2.29 10.05
CA LYS A 648 1.88 -1.36 11.03
C LYS A 648 1.49 0.11 10.86
N ILE A 649 0.84 0.48 9.75
CA ILE A 649 0.43 1.86 9.44
C ILE A 649 -1.08 1.89 9.15
N SER A 650 -1.89 2.26 10.14
CA SER A 650 -3.30 2.56 9.93
C SER A 650 -3.44 4.01 9.43
N VAL A 651 -3.60 4.18 8.11
CA VAL A 651 -3.84 5.49 7.49
C VAL A 651 -5.01 6.24 8.15
N PRO A 652 -6.22 5.66 8.32
CA PRO A 652 -7.35 6.43 8.85
C PRO A 652 -7.19 6.82 10.32
N VAL A 653 -6.46 6.04 11.13
CA VAL A 653 -6.20 6.38 12.54
C VAL A 653 -5.22 7.55 12.63
N ILE A 654 -4.07 7.47 11.95
CA ILE A 654 -3.05 8.55 11.95
C ILE A 654 -3.63 9.86 11.41
N SER A 655 -4.45 9.79 10.35
CA SER A 655 -5.15 10.95 9.80
C SER A 655 -6.19 11.55 10.77
N ALA A 656 -6.96 10.70 11.47
CA ALA A 656 -7.94 11.16 12.45
C ALA A 656 -7.27 11.75 13.71
N GLU A 657 -6.24 11.08 14.23
CA GLU A 657 -5.38 11.54 15.33
C GLU A 657 -4.86 12.96 15.05
N GLN A 658 -4.28 13.19 13.86
CA GLN A 658 -3.79 14.51 13.47
C GLN A 658 -4.90 15.56 13.33
N HIS A 659 -5.98 15.27 12.57
CA HIS A 659 -7.08 16.23 12.37
C HIS A 659 -7.78 16.61 13.68
N LEU A 660 -8.02 15.64 14.57
CA LEU A 660 -8.72 15.87 15.83
C LEU A 660 -7.80 16.55 16.86
N THR A 661 -6.48 16.33 16.81
CA THR A 661 -5.50 17.08 17.60
C THR A 661 -5.45 18.55 17.17
N MET A 662 -5.35 18.83 15.87
CA MET A 662 -5.40 20.21 15.35
C MET A 662 -6.71 20.89 15.75
N PHE A 663 -7.86 20.25 15.52
CA PHE A 663 -9.16 20.77 15.94
C PHE A 663 -9.22 21.04 17.46
N SER A 664 -8.66 20.17 18.30
CA SER A 664 -8.62 20.38 19.76
C SER A 664 -7.77 21.59 20.18
N LEU A 665 -6.75 21.96 19.41
CA LEU A 665 -5.91 23.14 19.68
C LEU A 665 -6.63 24.42 19.25
N ASP A 666 -7.26 24.41 18.07
CA ASP A 666 -7.97 25.58 17.54
C ASP A 666 -9.33 25.82 18.23
N SER A 667 -9.95 24.79 18.80
CA SER A 667 -11.28 24.82 19.45
C SER A 667 -11.50 26.01 20.39
N GLN A 668 -10.58 26.22 21.34
CA GLN A 668 -10.71 27.28 22.34
C GLN A 668 -10.59 28.68 21.71
N SER A 669 -9.68 28.83 20.73
CA SER A 669 -9.46 30.08 20.00
C SER A 669 -10.65 30.45 19.11
N MET A 670 -11.22 29.48 18.39
CA MET A 670 -12.42 29.67 17.57
C MET A 670 -13.61 30.09 18.44
N PHE A 671 -13.85 29.39 19.56
CA PHE A 671 -14.94 29.72 20.48
C PHE A 671 -14.77 31.11 21.12
N ALA A 672 -13.58 31.44 21.60
CA ALA A 672 -13.30 32.76 22.19
C ALA A 672 -13.43 33.91 21.17
N HIS A 673 -13.03 33.70 19.92
CA HIS A 673 -13.19 34.69 18.85
C HIS A 673 -14.66 34.90 18.47
N MET A 674 -15.41 33.82 18.30
CA MET A 674 -16.87 33.84 18.09
C MET A 674 -17.57 34.63 19.21
N MET A 675 -17.31 34.32 20.48
CA MET A 675 -17.90 35.04 21.61
C MET A 675 -17.51 36.52 21.65
N THR A 676 -16.29 36.87 21.22
CA THR A 676 -15.85 38.27 21.09
C THR A 676 -16.68 39.03 20.05
N ILE A 677 -17.07 38.38 18.94
CA ILE A 677 -17.88 38.98 17.88
C ILE A 677 -19.32 39.23 18.35
N PHE A 678 -19.97 38.26 18.99
CA PHE A 678 -21.31 38.44 19.58
C PHE A 678 -21.33 39.58 20.62
N ASN A 679 -20.35 39.59 21.54
CA ASN A 679 -20.19 40.66 22.51
C ASN A 679 -19.98 42.04 21.85
N ALA A 680 -19.23 42.12 20.76
CA ALA A 680 -18.99 43.36 20.02
C ALA A 680 -20.24 43.87 19.28
N ARG A 681 -21.14 42.97 18.87
CA ARG A 681 -22.45 43.30 18.28
C ARG A 681 -23.53 43.67 19.31
N GLN A 682 -23.33 43.31 20.58
CA GLN A 682 -24.38 43.28 21.61
C GLN A 682 -25.52 42.29 21.29
N GLU A 683 -25.19 41.23 20.54
CA GLU A 683 -26.07 40.11 20.21
C GLU A 683 -25.70 38.89 21.08
N GLU A 684 -26.67 38.02 21.34
CA GLU A 684 -26.42 36.70 21.93
C GLU A 684 -26.59 35.60 20.87
N PRO A 685 -25.76 34.55 20.87
CA PRO A 685 -25.95 33.42 19.98
C PRO A 685 -27.21 32.63 20.35
N SER A 686 -27.88 32.10 19.33
CA SER A 686 -29.04 31.22 19.47
C SER A 686 -28.73 30.01 20.36
N PHE A 687 -29.62 29.71 21.31
CA PHE A 687 -29.45 28.56 22.20
C PHE A 687 -29.47 27.24 21.43
N GLU A 688 -30.28 27.12 20.37
CA GLU A 688 -30.36 25.90 19.56
C GLU A 688 -29.02 25.62 18.85
N ASP A 689 -28.42 26.65 18.26
CA ASP A 689 -27.15 26.55 17.54
C ASP A 689 -25.97 26.33 18.50
N MET A 690 -26.02 26.91 19.71
CA MET A 690 -25.03 26.64 20.77
C MET A 690 -25.14 25.21 21.32
N ILE A 691 -26.34 24.64 21.44
CA ILE A 691 -26.53 23.24 21.85
C ILE A 691 -26.16 22.27 20.72
N LEU A 692 -26.38 22.63 19.45
CA LEU A 692 -25.88 21.88 18.30
C LEU A 692 -24.34 21.87 18.28
N LEU A 693 -23.71 23.03 18.50
CA LEU A 693 -22.26 23.15 18.63
C LEU A 693 -21.74 22.32 19.81
N TYR A 694 -22.31 22.43 21.01
CA TYR A 694 -21.95 21.60 22.17
C TYR A 694 -21.94 20.11 21.81
N LYS A 695 -23.03 19.60 21.23
CA LYS A 695 -23.16 18.20 20.80
C LYS A 695 -22.07 17.80 19.80
N LYS A 696 -21.70 18.68 18.87
CA LYS A 696 -20.62 18.46 17.88
C LYS A 696 -19.22 18.48 18.50
N MET A 697 -18.95 19.39 19.44
CA MET A 697 -17.69 19.39 20.19
C MET A 697 -17.55 18.11 21.02
N THR A 698 -18.64 17.59 21.60
CA THR A 698 -18.62 16.30 22.30
C THR A 698 -18.44 15.09 21.37
N GLU A 699 -19.06 15.07 20.17
CA GLU A 699 -18.80 14.02 19.16
C GLU A 699 -17.31 13.98 18.77
N ILE A 700 -16.68 15.15 18.58
CA ILE A 700 -15.24 15.25 18.28
C ILE A 700 -14.37 14.80 19.46
N ARG A 701 -14.68 15.23 20.69
CA ARG A 701 -13.93 14.81 21.88
C ARG A 701 -13.95 13.30 22.07
N ASP A 702 -15.09 12.66 21.82
CA ASP A 702 -15.26 11.22 21.99
C ASP A 702 -14.58 10.43 20.87
N LEU A 703 -14.47 10.98 19.66
CA LEU A 703 -13.63 10.44 18.59
C LEU A 703 -12.13 10.64 18.86
N PHE A 704 -11.74 11.77 19.46
CA PHE A 704 -10.34 12.08 19.80
C PHE A 704 -9.77 11.10 20.83
N VAL A 705 -10.53 10.81 21.91
CA VAL A 705 -10.16 9.84 22.95
C VAL A 705 -10.04 8.39 22.41
N GLN A 706 -10.63 8.08 21.25
CA GLN A 706 -10.46 6.77 20.59
C GLN A 706 -9.16 6.64 19.78
N VAL A 707 -8.45 7.75 19.50
CA VAL A 707 -7.28 7.77 18.60
C VAL A 707 -6.04 8.46 19.20
N SER A 708 -6.17 9.17 20.32
CA SER A 708 -5.11 9.95 20.96
C SER A 708 -5.04 9.64 22.46
N GLU A 709 -3.81 9.54 22.99
CA GLU A 709 -3.54 9.42 24.43
C GLU A 709 -3.50 10.79 25.14
N LEU A 710 -3.61 11.89 24.39
CA LEU A 710 -3.61 13.24 24.93
C LEU A 710 -4.97 13.61 25.55
N GLN A 711 -4.98 14.60 26.43
CA GLN A 711 -6.22 15.22 26.91
C GLN A 711 -6.76 16.21 25.88
N PHE A 712 -8.09 16.26 25.72
CA PHE A 712 -8.75 17.21 24.83
C PHE A 712 -8.68 18.60 25.47
N GLY A 713 -7.98 19.53 24.84
CA GLY A 713 -7.51 20.78 25.46
C GLY A 713 -8.58 21.84 25.73
N PHE A 714 -9.78 21.70 25.17
CA PHE A 714 -10.87 22.65 25.32
C PHE A 714 -11.89 22.18 26.36
N ASP A 715 -12.10 22.99 27.41
CA ASP A 715 -13.13 22.79 28.42
C ASP A 715 -14.52 23.10 27.84
N ILE A 716 -15.16 22.06 27.28
CA ILE A 716 -16.48 22.18 26.66
C ILE A 716 -17.53 22.52 27.72
N GLU A 717 -17.63 21.73 28.80
CA GLU A 717 -18.63 21.95 29.86
C GLU A 717 -18.50 23.36 30.45
N GLY A 718 -17.33 23.77 30.92
CA GLY A 718 -17.14 25.12 31.50
C GLY A 718 -17.43 26.26 30.53
N SER A 719 -17.16 26.08 29.22
CA SER A 719 -17.43 27.10 28.20
C SER A 719 -18.91 27.22 27.83
N PHE A 720 -19.67 26.12 27.85
CA PHE A 720 -21.10 26.10 27.48
C PHE A 720 -22.04 26.24 28.68
N TYR A 721 -21.56 26.02 29.91
CA TYR A 721 -22.33 26.12 31.15
C TYR A 721 -23.20 27.39 31.29
N PRO A 722 -22.71 28.61 30.99
CA PRO A 722 -23.52 29.83 31.14
C PRO A 722 -24.80 29.83 30.30
N PHE A 723 -24.77 29.24 29.11
CA PHE A 723 -25.92 29.16 28.20
C PHE A 723 -26.96 28.17 28.71
N VAL A 724 -26.52 27.02 29.23
CA VAL A 724 -27.42 26.00 29.82
C VAL A 724 -28.04 26.50 31.12
N VAL A 725 -27.29 27.24 31.96
CA VAL A 725 -27.84 27.94 33.13
C VAL A 725 -28.90 28.95 32.74
N LYS A 726 -28.60 29.87 31.80
CA LYS A 726 -29.56 30.90 31.36
C LYS A 726 -30.83 30.29 30.76
N TRP A 727 -30.70 29.20 29.99
CA TRP A 727 -31.84 28.44 29.50
C TRP A 727 -32.63 27.76 30.62
N ALA A 728 -31.96 27.18 31.62
CA ALA A 728 -32.62 26.51 32.74
C ALA A 728 -33.40 27.51 33.61
N GLU A 729 -32.83 28.70 33.85
CA GLU A 729 -33.52 29.81 34.53
C GLU A 729 -34.75 30.28 33.73
N SER A 730 -34.59 30.47 32.41
CA SER A 730 -35.68 30.86 31.51
C SER A 730 -36.80 29.82 31.48
N SER A 731 -36.45 28.54 31.45
CA SER A 731 -37.41 27.41 31.44
C SER A 731 -38.13 27.27 32.79
N ALA A 732 -37.40 27.39 33.89
CA ALA A 732 -37.95 27.40 35.25
C ALA A 732 -38.88 28.61 35.50
N GLN A 733 -38.71 29.71 34.75
CA GLN A 733 -39.60 30.87 34.79
C GLN A 733 -40.82 30.71 33.86
N LEU A 734 -40.64 30.18 32.64
CA LEU A 734 -41.74 29.85 31.71
C LEU A 734 -42.72 28.84 32.33
N ALA A 735 -42.20 27.83 33.02
CA ALA A 735 -42.97 26.86 33.80
C ALA A 735 -44.03 27.52 34.71
N GLN A 736 -43.69 28.63 35.37
CA GLN A 736 -44.59 29.37 36.25
C GLN A 736 -45.62 30.20 35.47
N THR A 737 -45.23 30.79 34.33
CA THR A 737 -46.14 31.63 33.54
C THR A 737 -47.22 30.84 32.79
N TRP A 738 -47.01 29.53 32.60
CA TRP A 738 -47.97 28.64 31.91
C TRP A 738 -49.10 28.11 32.81
N VAL A 739 -48.93 28.18 34.14
CA VAL A 739 -49.90 27.66 35.13
C VAL A 739 -51.30 28.29 34.98
N GLU A 740 -51.39 29.62 35.01
CA GLU A 740 -52.68 30.31 34.96
C GLU A 740 -53.35 30.19 33.56
N PRO A 741 -52.66 30.33 32.41
CA PRO A 741 -53.25 30.04 31.10
C PRO A 741 -53.75 28.60 30.92
N ALA A 742 -53.05 27.60 31.46
CA ALA A 742 -53.51 26.21 31.45
C ALA A 742 -54.79 26.05 32.27
N ILE A 743 -54.86 26.64 33.47
CA ILE A 743 -56.06 26.64 34.32
C ILE A 743 -57.24 27.38 33.66
N GLN A 744 -57.00 28.51 33.00
CA GLN A 744 -58.04 29.32 32.35
C GLN A 744 -58.59 28.71 31.06
N SER A 745 -57.83 27.85 30.39
CA SER A 745 -58.27 27.15 29.17
C SER A 745 -58.90 25.78 29.45
N ASP A 746 -58.66 25.22 30.65
CA ASP A 746 -59.26 23.96 31.08
C ASP A 746 -60.76 24.10 31.39
N LYS A 747 -61.51 23.04 31.08
CA LYS A 747 -62.94 22.91 31.39
C LYS A 747 -63.19 22.06 32.64
N PHE A 748 -62.14 21.49 33.24
CA PHE A 748 -62.21 20.55 34.36
C PHE A 748 -63.13 19.36 34.07
N LEU A 749 -63.07 18.89 32.82
CA LEU A 749 -63.65 17.62 32.39
C LEU A 749 -62.57 16.53 32.46
N PRO A 750 -62.93 15.30 32.83
CA PRO A 750 -61.99 14.19 32.83
C PRO A 750 -61.50 13.90 31.40
N VAL A 751 -60.24 13.50 31.26
CA VAL A 751 -59.64 13.13 29.97
C VAL A 751 -60.34 11.91 29.37
N ASP A 752 -60.71 10.93 30.20
CA ASP A 752 -61.44 9.73 29.76
C ASP A 752 -62.24 9.08 30.92
N GLU A 753 -63.59 9.16 30.89
CA GLU A 753 -64.45 8.49 31.88
C GLU A 753 -64.54 6.96 31.66
N GLU A 754 -64.24 6.44 30.46
CA GLU A 754 -64.35 5.01 30.14
C GLU A 754 -63.12 4.22 30.58
N THR A 755 -61.91 4.79 30.47
CA THR A 755 -60.68 4.17 31.00
C THR A 755 -60.35 4.59 32.44
N GLY A 756 -61.09 5.53 33.02
CA GLY A 756 -60.93 5.97 34.41
C GLY A 756 -59.86 7.04 34.62
N ILE A 757 -59.49 7.80 33.58
CA ILE A 757 -58.56 8.93 33.66
C ILE A 757 -59.36 10.18 34.05
N LEU A 758 -59.58 10.32 35.36
CA LEU A 758 -60.52 11.30 35.93
C LEU A 758 -59.90 12.68 36.22
N ASN A 759 -58.63 12.91 35.87
CA ASN A 759 -58.02 14.25 35.81
C ASN A 759 -58.35 14.97 34.49
N SER A 760 -58.17 16.28 34.44
CA SER A 760 -58.26 17.08 33.20
C SER A 760 -56.88 17.36 32.58
N ILE A 761 -56.83 18.18 31.53
CA ILE A 761 -55.66 18.36 30.66
C ILE A 761 -54.60 19.30 31.28
N SER A 762 -54.98 20.33 32.03
CA SER A 762 -54.02 21.35 32.51
C SER A 762 -52.87 20.80 33.35
N VAL A 763 -53.12 19.78 34.18
CA VAL A 763 -52.06 19.11 34.95
C VAL A 763 -51.11 18.31 34.04
N VAL A 764 -51.63 17.71 32.96
CA VAL A 764 -50.82 16.94 32.00
C VAL A 764 -49.88 17.87 31.23
N ASP A 765 -50.39 18.99 30.72
CA ASP A 765 -49.57 19.96 29.96
C ASP A 765 -48.45 20.57 30.80
N ILE A 766 -48.74 20.91 32.07
CA ILE A 766 -47.76 21.46 33.02
C ILE A 766 -46.62 20.46 33.26
N PHE A 767 -46.92 19.21 33.67
CA PHE A 767 -45.88 18.23 33.96
C PHE A 767 -45.16 17.72 32.70
N GLN A 768 -45.82 17.72 31.53
CA GLN A 768 -45.17 17.42 30.26
C GLN A 768 -44.11 18.47 29.89
N SER A 769 -44.31 19.74 30.26
CA SER A 769 -43.28 20.78 30.09
C SER A 769 -42.03 20.51 30.95
N PHE A 770 -42.22 20.02 32.18
CA PHE A 770 -41.13 19.74 33.13
C PHE A 770 -40.28 18.55 32.65
N ARG A 771 -40.93 17.45 32.23
CA ARG A 771 -40.26 16.30 31.61
C ARG A 771 -39.45 16.72 30.39
N SER A 772 -40.03 17.54 29.51
CA SER A 772 -39.35 18.02 28.31
C SER A 772 -38.07 18.82 28.61
N ALA A 773 -38.03 19.55 29.74
CA ALA A 773 -36.83 20.23 30.22
C ALA A 773 -35.77 19.24 30.77
N LEU A 774 -36.19 18.22 31.51
CA LEU A 774 -35.30 17.16 32.01
C LEU A 774 -34.73 16.31 30.88
N ASP A 775 -35.53 15.94 29.88
CA ASP A 775 -35.11 15.24 28.66
C ASP A 775 -34.05 16.03 27.88
N MET A 776 -34.17 17.36 27.82
CA MET A 776 -33.16 18.22 27.20
C MET A 776 -31.82 18.09 27.94
N VAL A 777 -31.83 18.27 29.27
CA VAL A 777 -30.65 18.23 30.15
C VAL A 777 -29.98 16.85 30.13
N ASN A 778 -30.76 15.78 30.29
CA ASN A 778 -30.30 14.39 30.18
C ASN A 778 -29.73 14.09 28.78
N GLY A 779 -30.34 14.64 27.74
CA GLY A 779 -29.89 14.58 26.35
C GLY A 779 -28.57 15.28 26.05
N LEU A 780 -28.04 16.11 26.96
CA LEU A 780 -26.69 16.68 26.85
C LEU A 780 -25.58 15.71 27.27
N ARG A 781 -25.85 14.76 28.18
CA ARG A 781 -24.83 13.87 28.79
C ARG A 781 -23.65 14.64 29.41
N TRP A 782 -23.98 15.71 30.12
CA TRP A 782 -23.03 16.65 30.73
C TRP A 782 -22.05 15.94 31.67
N ARG A 783 -20.74 16.23 31.56
CA ARG A 783 -19.70 15.51 32.33
C ARG A 783 -19.37 16.11 33.70
N ASP A 784 -19.65 17.38 33.93
CA ASP A 784 -19.42 18.00 35.23
C ASP A 784 -20.64 17.76 36.14
N GLU A 785 -20.48 16.84 37.10
CA GLU A 785 -21.52 16.45 38.06
C GLU A 785 -21.99 17.61 38.94
N VAL A 786 -21.12 18.59 39.24
CA VAL A 786 -21.46 19.77 40.07
C VAL A 786 -22.24 20.79 39.26
N GLN A 787 -21.91 20.98 37.97
CA GLN A 787 -22.65 21.82 37.05
C GLN A 787 -24.05 21.26 36.76
N ILE A 788 -24.15 19.95 36.48
CA ILE A 788 -25.44 19.34 36.15
C ILE A 788 -26.38 19.34 37.37
N ALA A 789 -25.86 19.10 38.57
CA ALA A 789 -26.61 19.21 39.83
C ALA A 789 -27.16 20.64 40.06
N LYS A 790 -26.41 21.68 39.69
CA LYS A 790 -26.87 23.08 39.75
C LYS A 790 -27.98 23.37 38.74
N ILE A 791 -27.84 22.89 37.50
CA ILE A 791 -28.86 23.02 36.44
C ILE A 791 -30.16 22.33 36.85
N LEU A 792 -30.09 21.09 37.37
CA LEU A 792 -31.24 20.35 37.89
C LEU A 792 -31.89 21.07 39.08
N THR A 793 -31.10 21.65 39.99
CA THR A 793 -31.62 22.45 41.12
C THR A 793 -32.40 23.68 40.65
N ILE A 794 -31.95 24.36 39.59
CA ILE A 794 -32.67 25.51 38.99
C ILE A 794 -34.02 25.06 38.42
N LEU A 795 -34.03 23.97 37.63
CA LEU A 795 -35.27 23.43 37.06
C LEU A 795 -36.23 22.98 38.16
N MET A 796 -35.77 22.21 39.14
CA MET A 796 -36.61 21.70 40.25
C MET A 796 -37.20 22.82 41.12
N LYS A 797 -36.49 23.95 41.27
CA LYS A 797 -37.05 25.15 41.90
C LYS A 797 -38.20 25.76 41.08
N GLY A 798 -38.09 25.75 39.76
CA GLY A 798 -39.18 26.11 38.83
C GLY A 798 -40.39 25.18 38.95
N VAL A 799 -40.15 23.86 38.87
CA VAL A 799 -41.16 22.80 39.04
C VAL A 799 -41.92 22.95 40.36
N SER A 800 -41.20 23.10 41.48
CA SER A 800 -41.80 23.31 42.80
C SER A 800 -42.63 24.58 42.86
N THR A 801 -42.13 25.70 42.35
CA THR A 801 -42.84 26.99 42.36
C THR A 801 -44.13 26.93 41.53
N ALA A 802 -44.07 26.36 40.33
CA ALA A 802 -45.24 26.19 39.45
C ALA A 802 -46.26 25.19 40.00
N THR A 803 -45.82 24.10 40.63
CA THR A 803 -46.71 23.10 41.25
C THR A 803 -47.45 23.68 42.45
N CYS A 804 -46.78 24.47 43.30
CA CYS A 804 -47.43 25.20 44.39
C CYS A 804 -48.46 26.21 43.85
N GLN A 805 -48.11 26.99 42.82
CA GLN A 805 -49.05 27.93 42.17
C GLN A 805 -50.28 27.23 41.59
N TYR A 806 -50.12 26.05 40.98
CA TYR A 806 -51.23 25.24 40.48
C TYR A 806 -52.13 24.75 41.62
N ALA A 807 -51.55 24.20 42.69
CA ALA A 807 -52.28 23.72 43.85
C ALA A 807 -53.04 24.84 44.59
N ASP A 808 -52.40 25.98 44.85
CA ASP A 808 -53.03 27.16 45.46
C ASP A 808 -54.20 27.68 44.62
N ARG A 809 -54.06 27.67 43.29
CA ARG A 809 -55.09 28.15 42.37
C ARG A 809 -56.28 27.18 42.27
N LEU A 810 -56.03 25.87 42.26
CA LEU A 810 -57.10 24.87 42.36
C LEU A 810 -57.82 24.92 43.72
N LEU A 811 -57.08 25.12 44.82
CA LEU A 811 -57.65 25.32 46.15
C LEU A 811 -58.53 26.57 46.21
N PHE A 812 -58.13 27.68 45.58
CA PHE A 812 -58.97 28.87 45.46
C PHE A 812 -60.31 28.55 44.76
N LEU A 813 -60.27 27.88 43.61
CA LEU A 813 -61.47 27.51 42.85
C LEU A 813 -62.38 26.55 43.63
N PHE A 814 -61.80 25.56 44.32
CA PHE A 814 -62.51 24.66 45.22
C PHE A 814 -63.21 25.43 46.36
N LEU A 815 -62.55 26.41 46.97
CA LEU A 815 -63.13 27.28 48.00
C LEU A 815 -64.18 28.28 47.45
N GLU A 816 -64.28 28.44 46.13
CA GLU A 816 -65.32 29.23 45.46
C GLU A 816 -66.56 28.36 45.12
N ASP A 817 -66.34 27.12 44.65
CA ASP A 817 -67.39 26.09 44.52
C ASP A 817 -68.12 25.87 45.87
N LEU A 818 -67.37 25.80 46.98
CA LEU A 818 -67.95 25.63 48.31
C LEU A 818 -68.91 26.77 48.70
N LYS A 819 -68.49 28.02 48.51
CA LYS A 819 -69.27 29.22 48.92
C LYS A 819 -70.53 29.42 48.08
N THR A 820 -70.48 29.09 46.79
CA THR A 820 -71.62 29.31 45.87
C THR A 820 -72.80 28.39 46.19
N ASN A 821 -72.54 27.16 46.67
CA ASN A 821 -73.59 26.22 47.09
C ASN A 821 -74.25 26.57 48.44
N GLU A 822 -73.56 27.24 49.37
CA GLU A 822 -74.16 27.62 50.67
C GLU A 822 -75.27 28.69 50.54
N LEU A 823 -75.23 29.51 49.48
CA LEU A 823 -76.10 30.69 49.31
C LEU A 823 -77.49 30.38 48.72
N SER A 824 -77.92 29.11 48.69
CA SER A 824 -79.19 28.68 48.09
C SER A 824 -80.25 28.24 49.12
N PRO A 825 -80.91 29.16 49.87
CA PRO A 825 -82.01 28.81 50.74
C PRO A 825 -83.25 28.37 49.93
N PRO A 826 -83.98 27.33 50.36
CA PRO A 826 -85.14 26.82 49.62
C PRO A 826 -86.28 27.85 49.55
N GLN A 827 -86.80 28.12 48.36
CA GLN A 827 -87.97 28.99 48.16
C GLN A 827 -89.23 28.34 48.76
N ILE A 828 -89.56 28.67 50.02
CA ILE A 828 -90.80 28.23 50.66
C ILE A 828 -91.99 28.96 50.02
N ARG A 829 -92.69 28.27 49.11
CA ARG A 829 -93.93 28.75 48.49
C ARG A 829 -95.12 28.24 49.29
N SER A 830 -95.90 29.17 49.86
CA SER A 830 -97.10 29.00 50.74
C SER A 830 -96.87 29.07 52.26
N ARG A 831 -97.95 29.43 52.98
CA ARG A 831 -98.02 29.46 54.46
C ARG A 831 -98.31 28.09 55.09
N GLN A 832 -98.90 27.14 54.36
CA GLN A 832 -99.26 25.83 54.91
C GLN A 832 -98.01 24.97 55.15
N ASP A 833 -97.03 25.03 54.24
CA ASP A 833 -95.79 24.27 54.36
C ASP A 833 -94.93 24.70 55.54
N LYS A 834 -94.97 25.98 55.95
CA LYS A 834 -94.32 26.43 57.19
C LYS A 834 -94.88 25.73 58.43
N TRP A 835 -96.20 25.52 58.50
CA TRP A 835 -96.81 24.86 59.65
C TRP A 835 -96.53 23.34 59.65
N ILE A 836 -96.60 22.70 58.48
CA ILE A 836 -96.28 21.26 58.32
C ILE A 836 -94.81 20.99 58.67
N ASN A 837 -93.87 21.87 58.27
CA ASN A 837 -92.46 21.70 58.58
C ASN A 837 -92.14 21.99 60.06
N MET A 838 -92.74 23.01 60.68
CA MET A 838 -92.63 23.22 62.14
C MET A 838 -93.20 22.04 62.95
N ALA A 839 -94.32 21.45 62.51
CA ALA A 839 -94.89 20.27 63.16
C ALA A 839 -93.96 19.04 63.04
N LYS A 840 -93.22 18.90 61.94
CA LYS A 840 -92.25 17.80 61.75
C LYS A 840 -90.96 17.99 62.55
N THR A 841 -90.41 19.21 62.63
CA THR A 841 -89.20 19.47 63.44
C THR A 841 -89.47 19.43 64.94
N ALA A 842 -90.69 19.73 65.39
CA ALA A 842 -91.08 19.61 66.80
C ALA A 842 -91.19 18.16 67.32
N VAL A 843 -91.32 17.16 66.42
CA VAL A 843 -91.49 15.74 66.79
C VAL A 843 -90.18 14.96 66.66
N ASN A 844 -89.37 15.23 65.62
CA ASN A 844 -88.09 14.55 65.41
C ASN A 844 -86.91 15.46 65.78
N GLY A 845 -86.52 15.44 67.06
CA GLY A 845 -85.39 16.20 67.62
C GLY A 845 -84.00 15.71 67.19
N LYS A 846 -83.75 15.60 65.88
CA LYS A 846 -82.42 15.46 65.28
C LYS A 846 -82.37 16.25 63.98
N GLU A 847 -81.37 17.12 63.84
CA GLU A 847 -81.13 17.85 62.61
C GLU A 847 -80.85 16.88 61.45
N LYS A 848 -81.45 17.15 60.29
CA LYS A 848 -81.09 16.44 59.05
C LYS A 848 -79.82 17.06 58.50
N VAL A 849 -78.70 16.37 58.66
CA VAL A 849 -77.50 16.63 57.86
C VAL A 849 -77.87 16.43 56.38
N ILE A 850 -77.78 17.51 55.60
CA ILE A 850 -77.91 17.46 54.15
C ILE A 850 -76.51 17.17 53.60
N PRO A 851 -76.28 16.09 52.83
CA PRO A 851 -75.00 15.85 52.20
C PRO A 851 -74.64 17.00 51.25
N TYR A 852 -73.43 17.53 51.37
CA TYR A 852 -72.91 18.52 50.41
C TYR A 852 -72.71 17.84 49.05
N ASN A 853 -73.20 18.48 47.98
CA ASN A 853 -73.14 17.93 46.63
C ASN A 853 -72.08 18.66 45.79
N PHE A 854 -70.89 18.06 45.69
CA PHE A 854 -69.79 18.56 44.86
C PHE A 854 -70.16 18.56 43.37
N LEU A 855 -69.60 19.50 42.61
CA LEU A 855 -69.71 19.51 41.14
C LEU A 855 -68.73 18.47 40.55
N LYS A 856 -68.98 17.99 39.32
CA LYS A 856 -68.06 17.06 38.64
C LYS A 856 -66.68 17.69 38.50
N GLU A 857 -66.67 18.96 38.12
CA GLU A 857 -65.53 19.84 37.95
C GLU A 857 -64.73 19.98 39.26
N THR A 858 -65.42 20.07 40.41
CA THR A 858 -64.79 20.09 41.73
C THR A 858 -64.05 18.78 42.03
N CYS A 859 -64.62 17.63 41.65
CA CYS A 859 -63.95 16.33 41.80
C CYS A 859 -62.75 16.19 40.86
N VAL A 860 -62.87 16.62 39.59
CA VAL A 860 -61.75 16.60 38.64
C VAL A 860 -60.57 17.47 39.12
N ARG A 861 -60.85 18.63 39.73
CA ARG A 861 -59.81 19.47 40.37
C ARG A 861 -59.07 18.76 41.50
N LEU A 862 -59.74 17.90 42.28
CA LEU A 862 -59.08 17.08 43.31
C LEU A 862 -58.21 15.98 42.67
N ASN A 863 -58.72 15.31 41.63
CA ASN A 863 -57.97 14.29 40.87
C ASN A 863 -56.71 14.90 40.20
N ASN A 864 -56.75 16.17 39.79
CA ASN A 864 -55.58 16.88 39.28
C ASN A 864 -54.51 17.10 40.36
N ILE A 865 -54.89 17.30 41.62
CA ILE A 865 -53.94 17.44 42.74
C ILE A 865 -53.30 16.08 43.05
N GLU A 866 -54.07 15.00 43.03
CA GLU A 866 -53.54 13.63 43.17
C GLU A 866 -52.56 13.29 42.03
N LEU A 867 -52.90 13.59 40.77
CA LEU A 867 -51.98 13.41 39.65
C LEU A 867 -50.73 14.30 39.76
N ALA A 868 -50.86 15.53 40.22
CA ALA A 868 -49.71 16.42 40.42
C ALA A 868 -48.75 15.91 41.50
N GLN A 869 -49.25 15.22 42.55
CA GLN A 869 -48.40 14.52 43.51
C GLN A 869 -47.69 13.33 42.86
N ILE A 870 -48.44 12.46 42.17
CA ILE A 870 -47.91 11.28 41.47
C ILE A 870 -46.86 11.65 40.40
N GLU A 871 -46.98 12.80 39.75
CA GLU A 871 -46.02 13.29 38.77
C GLU A 871 -44.81 14.00 39.38
N LEU A 872 -44.96 14.64 40.54
CA LEU A 872 -43.84 15.20 41.30
C LEU A 872 -42.95 14.08 41.87
N ASP A 873 -43.55 13.02 42.43
CA ASP A 873 -42.83 11.84 42.95
C ASP A 873 -41.99 11.16 41.85
N LYS A 874 -42.53 11.04 40.64
CA LYS A 874 -41.80 10.51 39.47
C LYS A 874 -40.59 11.37 39.16
N ILE A 875 -40.78 12.69 39.02
CA ILE A 875 -39.72 13.64 38.70
C ILE A 875 -38.62 13.63 39.78
N GLU A 876 -38.96 13.57 41.08
CA GLU A 876 -37.95 13.43 42.13
C GLU A 876 -37.15 12.12 41.99
N SER A 877 -37.82 11.00 41.69
CA SER A 877 -37.16 9.70 41.49
C SER A 877 -36.25 9.66 40.25
N GLU A 878 -36.60 10.39 39.18
CA GLU A 878 -35.81 10.51 37.95
C GLU A 878 -34.58 11.42 38.15
N VAL A 879 -34.71 12.49 38.94
CA VAL A 879 -33.63 13.44 39.23
C VAL A 879 -32.67 12.95 40.32
N ASN A 880 -33.12 12.02 41.18
CA ASN A 880 -32.38 11.52 42.34
C ASN A 880 -31.90 12.67 43.27
N SER A 881 -32.86 13.32 43.93
CA SER A 881 -32.67 14.49 44.79
C SER A 881 -31.55 14.33 45.83
N GLU A 882 -31.45 13.15 46.46
CA GLU A 882 -30.41 12.82 47.44
C GLU A 882 -29.00 12.82 46.81
N GLN A 883 -28.82 12.25 45.62
CA GLN A 883 -27.53 12.28 44.92
C GLN A 883 -27.14 13.72 44.52
N VAL A 884 -28.09 14.50 44.02
CA VAL A 884 -27.89 15.93 43.69
C VAL A 884 -27.46 16.71 44.94
N TYR A 885 -28.12 16.50 46.08
CA TYR A 885 -27.77 17.13 47.35
C TYR A 885 -26.38 16.70 47.87
N GLN A 886 -26.02 15.42 47.77
CA GLN A 886 -24.70 14.93 48.16
C GLN A 886 -23.59 15.57 47.31
N ILE A 887 -23.73 15.62 45.99
CA ILE A 887 -22.75 16.24 45.08
C ILE A 887 -22.56 17.73 45.42
N LEU A 888 -23.65 18.48 45.57
CA LEU A 888 -23.59 19.91 45.89
C LEU A 888 -22.95 20.17 47.24
N SER A 889 -23.41 19.49 48.30
CA SER A 889 -22.90 19.67 49.66
C SER A 889 -21.44 19.21 49.84
N LEU A 890 -20.95 18.27 49.03
CA LEU A 890 -19.52 17.96 48.92
C LEU A 890 -18.75 19.07 48.19
N SER A 891 -19.29 19.62 47.10
CA SER A 891 -18.66 20.72 46.35
C SER A 891 -18.53 22.00 47.17
N GLU A 892 -19.51 22.33 48.01
CA GLU A 892 -19.44 23.50 48.90
C GLU A 892 -18.38 23.33 50.00
N ARG A 893 -18.17 22.10 50.47
CA ARG A 893 -17.11 21.77 51.44
C ARG A 893 -15.71 21.93 50.82
N THR A 894 -15.54 21.61 49.53
CA THR A 894 -14.25 21.77 48.82
C THR A 894 -14.02 23.17 48.27
N GLN A 895 -15.08 23.94 47.95
CA GLN A 895 -14.98 25.34 47.49
C GLN A 895 -14.74 26.38 48.61
N LYS A 896 -14.32 25.96 49.81
CA LYS A 896 -13.69 26.89 50.76
C LYS A 896 -12.45 27.50 50.11
N LYS A 897 -12.45 28.83 49.98
CA LYS A 897 -11.42 29.62 49.26
C LYS A 897 -9.99 29.15 49.58
N PRO A 898 -9.06 29.15 48.61
CA PRO A 898 -7.65 28.97 48.91
C PRO A 898 -7.18 30.14 49.78
N ASN A 899 -7.02 29.91 51.08
CA ASN A 899 -6.38 30.87 51.97
C ASN A 899 -4.90 30.97 51.60
N SER A 900 -4.58 31.91 50.71
CA SER A 900 -3.21 32.39 50.52
C SER A 900 -2.84 33.27 51.70
N PHE A 901 -2.25 32.68 52.73
CA PHE A 901 -1.74 33.39 53.90
C PHE A 901 -0.47 34.16 53.51
N LEU A 902 -0.35 35.40 53.97
CA LEU A 902 0.84 36.24 53.80
C LEU A 902 1.58 36.31 55.15
N PHE A 903 2.83 35.85 55.18
CA PHE A 903 3.68 35.89 56.37
C PHE A 903 4.78 36.94 56.21
N ASN A 904 4.95 37.80 57.22
CA ASN A 904 6.02 38.79 57.26
C ASN A 904 7.19 38.24 58.10
N VAL A 905 8.25 37.79 57.42
CA VAL A 905 9.44 37.20 58.05
C VAL A 905 10.46 38.30 58.29
N LYS A 906 10.60 38.74 59.55
CA LYS A 906 11.59 39.76 59.93
C LYS A 906 12.93 39.12 60.35
N ILE A 907 14.00 39.47 59.66
CA ILE A 907 15.38 39.10 60.01
C ILE A 907 15.97 40.23 60.86
N ILE A 908 16.01 40.03 62.18
CA ILE A 908 16.38 41.07 63.15
C ILE A 908 17.91 41.19 63.25
N GLN A 909 18.57 40.19 63.83
CA GLN A 909 20.01 40.16 64.07
C GLN A 909 20.57 38.73 64.11
N ALA A 910 21.89 38.60 64.09
CA ALA A 910 22.61 37.41 64.54
C ALA A 910 23.65 37.83 65.58
N GLU A 911 24.15 36.88 66.38
CA GLU A 911 25.11 37.11 67.46
C GLU A 911 26.16 36.00 67.45
N GLY A 912 27.40 36.31 67.82
CA GLY A 912 28.48 35.33 67.96
C GLY A 912 28.84 34.56 66.69
N LEU A 913 28.72 35.18 65.51
CA LEU A 913 29.03 34.53 64.23
C LEU A 913 30.50 34.06 64.18
N LYS A 914 30.75 33.00 63.40
CA LYS A 914 32.11 32.54 63.08
C LYS A 914 32.85 33.65 62.32
N ALA A 915 33.95 34.13 62.89
CA ALA A 915 34.96 34.90 62.16
C ALA A 915 35.48 34.09 60.96
N CYS A 916 35.26 34.62 59.76
CA CYS A 916 35.68 34.01 58.50
C CYS A 916 36.83 34.79 57.86
N ASP A 917 36.90 36.10 58.10
CA ASP A 917 37.96 36.97 57.61
C ASP A 917 39.26 36.92 58.43
N MET A 918 40.35 37.30 57.78
CA MET A 918 41.69 37.39 58.39
C MET A 918 41.82 38.50 59.46
N ASN A 919 40.87 39.43 59.55
CA ASN A 919 40.79 40.45 60.60
C ASN A 919 40.21 39.90 61.93
N GLY A 920 39.66 38.68 61.94
CA GLY A 920 38.97 38.10 63.11
C GLY A 920 37.50 38.50 63.23
N LEU A 921 36.92 39.05 62.16
CA LEU A 921 35.52 39.46 62.01
C LEU A 921 34.92 38.75 60.78
N SER A 922 33.80 39.26 60.25
CA SER A 922 33.12 38.76 59.04
C SER A 922 32.27 39.89 58.43
N ASP A 923 31.85 39.73 57.17
CA ASP A 923 30.96 40.64 56.44
C ASP A 923 29.56 40.00 56.18
N PRO A 924 28.71 39.80 57.21
CA PRO A 924 27.55 38.93 57.10
C PRO A 924 26.30 39.52 56.40
N TYR A 925 25.66 38.69 55.57
CA TYR A 925 24.30 38.89 55.02
C TYR A 925 23.48 37.59 55.07
N VAL A 926 22.15 37.68 55.02
CA VAL A 926 21.25 36.52 55.05
C VAL A 926 20.48 36.36 53.74
N THR A 927 20.49 35.15 53.16
CA THR A 927 19.59 34.76 52.06
C THR A 927 18.44 33.93 52.59
N LEU A 928 17.20 34.30 52.27
CA LEU A 928 15.99 33.53 52.59
C LEU A 928 15.54 32.74 51.35
N VAL A 929 15.39 31.43 51.47
CA VAL A 929 15.08 30.50 50.35
C VAL A 929 13.95 29.55 50.74
N ASP A 930 12.98 29.33 49.85
CA ASP A 930 11.97 28.28 49.99
C ASP A 930 12.62 26.92 49.68
N GLN A 931 12.67 26.00 50.66
CA GLN A 931 13.33 24.70 50.50
C GLN A 931 12.63 23.79 49.48
N THR A 932 11.31 23.94 49.33
CA THR A 932 10.48 23.10 48.46
C THR A 932 10.56 23.55 47.01
N SER A 933 10.44 24.85 46.74
CA SER A 933 10.57 25.39 45.38
C SER A 933 12.01 25.71 44.95
N ARG A 934 12.97 25.69 45.90
CA ARG A 934 14.37 26.15 45.75
C ARG A 934 14.50 27.60 45.27
N LYS A 935 13.43 28.40 45.36
CA LYS A 935 13.42 29.81 44.95
C LYS A 935 13.91 30.69 46.09
N GLN A 936 14.85 31.59 45.79
CA GLN A 936 15.23 32.66 46.71
C GLN A 936 14.08 33.67 46.85
N ILE A 937 13.75 34.01 48.09
CA ILE A 937 12.74 35.01 48.48
C ILE A 937 13.40 36.38 48.62
N GLY A 938 14.59 36.45 49.20
CA GLY A 938 15.35 37.70 49.36
C GLY A 938 16.80 37.49 49.78
N LYS A 939 17.55 38.60 49.82
CA LYS A 939 18.86 38.76 50.47
C LYS A 939 18.78 40.06 51.29
N THR A 940 19.28 40.06 52.52
CA THR A 940 19.46 41.29 53.31
C THR A 940 20.61 42.12 52.77
N ARG A 941 20.73 43.38 53.21
CA ARG A 941 22.00 44.11 53.12
C ARG A 941 23.12 43.33 53.84
N THR A 942 24.33 43.58 53.40
CA THR A 942 25.56 43.16 54.08
C THR A 942 25.88 44.17 55.18
N ILE A 943 26.38 43.68 56.31
CA ILE A 943 26.96 44.49 57.39
C ILE A 943 28.43 44.09 57.45
N TYR A 944 29.32 45.08 57.50
CA TYR A 944 30.76 44.86 57.34
C TYR A 944 31.48 44.81 58.71
N GLU A 945 32.49 43.97 58.82
CA GLU A 945 33.35 43.79 60.00
C GLU A 945 32.60 43.59 61.34
N ASP A 946 31.50 42.82 61.36
CA ASP A 946 30.68 42.60 62.57
C ASP A 946 30.22 41.14 62.73
N LEU A 947 30.49 40.55 63.89
CA LEU A 947 30.04 39.20 64.27
C LEU A 947 28.66 39.19 64.95
N ASN A 948 28.06 40.35 65.20
CA ASN A 948 26.74 40.53 65.84
C ASN A 948 25.78 41.42 65.00
N PRO A 949 25.64 41.16 63.69
CA PRO A 949 25.01 42.07 62.73
C PRO A 949 23.50 42.28 62.99
N VAL A 950 23.04 43.52 62.84
CA VAL A 950 21.63 43.92 63.01
C VAL A 950 21.02 44.43 61.69
N TRP A 951 20.31 43.56 60.98
CA TRP A 951 19.67 43.87 59.69
C TRP A 951 18.33 44.61 59.84
N ASN A 952 17.43 44.09 60.69
CA ASN A 952 16.04 44.57 60.88
C ASN A 952 15.14 44.56 59.62
N GLU A 953 15.45 43.73 58.61
CA GLU A 953 14.73 43.67 57.33
C GLU A 953 13.54 42.70 57.36
N VAL A 954 12.51 42.95 56.53
CA VAL A 954 11.26 42.17 56.48
C VAL A 954 11.03 41.63 55.07
N PHE A 955 10.69 40.34 54.96
CA PHE A 955 10.35 39.68 53.70
C PHE A 955 8.93 39.12 53.74
N GLU A 956 8.10 39.47 52.75
CA GLU A 956 6.73 38.96 52.63
C GLU A 956 6.71 37.61 51.91
N VAL A 957 6.00 36.62 52.47
CA VAL A 957 5.96 35.25 51.97
C VAL A 957 4.52 34.75 51.87
N ALA A 958 4.01 34.66 50.64
CA ALA A 958 2.71 34.06 50.36
C ALA A 958 2.77 32.52 50.38
N THR A 959 1.79 31.88 51.02
CA THR A 959 1.63 30.42 51.01
C THR A 959 0.19 29.95 51.17
N SER A 960 -0.19 28.89 50.46
CA SER A 960 -1.47 28.20 50.55
C SER A 960 -1.42 26.93 51.44
N GLY A 961 -0.27 26.63 52.03
CA GLY A 961 -0.03 25.46 52.89
C GLY A 961 1.28 25.60 53.67
N SER A 962 1.74 24.53 54.33
CA SER A 962 3.02 24.61 55.06
C SER A 962 4.22 24.66 54.10
N LYS A 963 5.16 25.56 54.40
CA LYS A 963 6.46 25.71 53.72
C LYS A 963 7.58 25.67 54.75
N LEU A 964 8.74 25.19 54.32
CA LEU A 964 9.98 25.27 55.09
C LEU A 964 10.93 26.25 54.40
N LEU A 965 11.24 27.36 55.06
CA LEU A 965 12.20 28.33 54.58
C LEU A 965 13.57 28.06 55.21
N VAL A 966 14.63 28.26 54.45
CA VAL A 966 16.02 28.23 54.93
C VAL A 966 16.55 29.65 54.91
N ALA A 967 16.92 30.16 56.07
CA ALA A 967 17.76 31.36 56.19
C ALA A 967 19.21 30.90 56.26
N THR A 968 20.04 31.29 55.30
CA THR A 968 21.50 31.04 55.33
C THR A 968 22.23 32.36 55.52
N VAL A 969 23.08 32.42 56.55
CA VAL A 969 24.01 33.54 56.79
C VAL A 969 25.30 33.27 56.01
N TRP A 970 25.73 34.25 55.24
CA TRP A 970 26.89 34.21 54.34
C TRP A 970 27.84 35.36 54.61
N ASP A 971 29.10 35.19 54.24
CA ASP A 971 30.20 36.14 54.41
C ASP A 971 30.57 36.82 53.06
N GLU A 972 30.53 38.16 52.95
CA GLU A 972 30.66 38.87 51.66
C GLU A 972 32.11 39.07 51.17
N ASN A 973 32.86 37.97 51.08
CA ASN A 973 34.16 37.90 50.46
C ASN A 973 34.20 38.58 49.05
N SER A 974 34.89 39.72 48.94
CA SER A 974 34.95 40.53 47.71
C SER A 974 35.87 39.98 46.60
N LEU A 975 36.71 38.99 46.90
CA LEU A 975 37.71 38.41 45.99
C LEU A 975 37.72 36.87 45.95
N GLN A 976 36.82 36.22 46.70
CA GLN A 976 36.69 34.76 46.79
C GLN A 976 35.20 34.36 46.85
N ASN A 977 34.90 33.08 46.97
CA ASN A 977 33.53 32.62 47.22
C ASN A 977 33.08 33.02 48.63
N HIS A 978 31.78 33.29 48.79
CA HIS A 978 31.18 33.56 50.10
C HIS A 978 31.14 32.32 50.98
N ASP A 979 31.70 32.42 52.19
CA ASP A 979 31.64 31.36 53.20
C ASP A 979 30.27 31.34 53.90
N ILE A 980 29.90 30.20 54.49
CA ILE A 980 28.64 30.04 55.23
C ILE A 980 28.90 30.24 56.72
N CYS A 981 28.38 31.33 57.28
CA CYS A 981 28.45 31.62 58.71
C CYS A 981 27.45 30.79 59.52
N GLY A 982 26.29 30.43 58.96
CA GLY A 982 25.28 29.61 59.66
C GLY A 982 23.99 29.38 58.86
N ARG A 983 23.10 28.54 59.39
CA ARG A 983 21.77 28.24 58.79
C ARG A 983 20.68 28.07 59.85
N ALA A 984 19.47 28.55 59.54
CA ALA A 984 18.25 28.35 60.30
C ALA A 984 17.10 27.87 59.41
N PHE A 985 16.17 27.13 59.98
CA PHE A 985 15.00 26.58 59.29
C PHE A 985 13.71 27.11 59.92
N ILE A 986 12.89 27.80 59.13
CA ILE A 986 11.64 28.45 59.58
C ILE A 986 10.47 27.73 58.90
N ARG A 987 9.71 26.93 59.68
CA ARG A 987 8.48 26.31 59.19
C ARG A 987 7.33 27.30 59.29
N LEU A 988 6.86 27.80 58.15
CA LEU A 988 5.58 28.47 58.04
C LEU A 988 4.50 27.39 57.92
N ASP A 989 3.60 27.28 58.90
CA ASP A 989 2.47 26.35 58.83
C ASP A 989 1.17 27.08 59.19
N PRO A 990 0.29 27.38 58.22
CA PRO A 990 -0.92 28.14 58.50
C PRO A 990 -1.84 27.50 59.54
N SER A 991 -1.82 26.18 59.70
CA SER A 991 -2.64 25.50 60.72
C SER A 991 -2.10 25.71 62.14
N ALA A 992 -0.78 25.89 62.30
CA ALA A 992 -0.15 26.20 63.58
C ALA A 992 -0.30 27.67 64.01
N PHE A 993 -0.76 28.54 63.10
CA PHE A 993 -0.94 29.98 63.35
C PHE A 993 -2.40 30.46 63.23
N GLN A 994 -3.37 29.53 63.07
CA GLN A 994 -4.79 29.86 62.98
C GLN A 994 -5.33 30.60 64.22
N ASP A 995 -4.81 30.28 65.41
CA ASP A 995 -5.23 30.89 66.68
C ASP A 995 -4.79 32.35 66.85
N PHE A 996 -3.93 32.87 65.96
CA PHE A 996 -3.37 34.23 66.01
C PHE A 996 -3.93 35.19 64.93
N VAL A 997 -4.96 34.79 64.18
CA VAL A 997 -5.55 35.63 63.12
C VAL A 997 -6.49 36.70 63.70
N THR A 998 -5.86 37.74 64.26
CA THR A 998 -6.36 39.12 64.42
C THR A 998 -7.85 39.33 64.76
N GLN A 999 -8.11 39.65 66.04
CA GLN A 999 -8.98 40.80 66.31
C GLN A 999 -8.29 42.09 65.81
N VAL A 1000 -9.02 43.20 65.65
CA VAL A 1000 -8.53 44.44 65.03
C VAL A 1000 -7.66 45.26 66.00
N SER A 1001 -6.51 44.68 66.35
CA SER A 1001 -5.42 45.27 67.14
C SER A 1001 -4.17 44.44 66.92
N GLY A 1002 -3.05 45.05 66.53
CA GLY A 1002 -1.82 44.31 66.21
C GLY A 1002 -1.25 43.51 67.38
N VAL A 1003 -0.95 42.24 67.15
CA VAL A 1003 -0.25 41.36 68.08
C VAL A 1003 0.98 40.79 67.36
N GLU A 1004 2.17 41.24 67.75
CA GLU A 1004 3.42 40.75 67.15
C GLU A 1004 3.86 39.42 67.79
N GLY A 1005 3.73 38.32 67.04
CA GLY A 1005 4.22 37.00 67.44
C GLY A 1005 5.70 36.79 67.10
N THR A 1006 6.60 37.18 67.99
CA THR A 1006 8.05 37.04 67.78
C THR A 1006 8.53 35.60 67.99
N ILE A 1007 8.93 34.92 66.91
CA ILE A 1007 9.57 33.59 66.97
C ILE A 1007 11.09 33.73 66.92
N CYS A 1008 11.75 33.68 68.07
CA CYS A 1008 13.22 33.66 68.16
C CYS A 1008 13.77 32.27 67.83
N SER A 1009 14.13 32.03 66.56
CA SER A 1009 14.89 30.85 66.15
C SER A 1009 16.37 31.00 66.50
N VAL A 1010 16.79 30.46 67.66
CA VAL A 1010 18.21 30.43 68.05
C VAL A 1010 19.02 29.57 67.08
N ILE A 1011 20.12 30.11 66.56
CA ILE A 1011 21.07 29.38 65.72
C ILE A 1011 22.10 28.70 66.63
N ASN A 1012 21.87 27.42 66.94
CA ASN A 1012 22.90 26.56 67.50
C ASN A 1012 23.64 25.83 66.36
N TYR A 1013 24.96 25.68 66.51
CA TYR A 1013 25.81 24.78 65.72
C TYR A 1013 25.88 23.38 66.33
#